data_AF-A0A6M4IS65-F1
#
_entry.id   AF-A0A6M4IS65-F1
#
_cell.length_a   1.000
_cell.length_b   1.000
_cell.length_c   1.000
_cell.angle_alpha   90.00
_cell.angle_beta   90.00
_cell.angle_gamma   90.00
#
_symmetry.space_group_name_H-M   'P 1'
#
loop_
_entity.id
_entity.type
_entity.pdbx_description
1 polymer ?
#
loop_
_entity_poly.entity_id
_entity_poly.type
_entity_poly.pdbx_seq_one_letter_code
_entity_poly.pdbx_strand_id
1 'polypeptide(L)'
;MLGSMLAIGLQACAAPADGVTGNSGGGTGGTPTRFESSTGVISLNAVGASQSITVTARDRSGNAIAGVPVTWTSSDAAIADVAGSGSTAMVTARAPGQATIRARTGDLLLEISVGVLAVRKITIAPQAVSVIAGGQLQLNAAVDADAGALLDLRWLSDNPSIASVNTQGIVTGVAPGNTIIRINAVGDVRVTTTAQVTVTSAGSIAISPSTLSMGTGEQRTLAASVNLEPGLSTALTWRSQNNAVATVSSTGVVTGVSVGSTLITAVSVADTTRRGTAAVTIVPVVRDLDITPAAATIFTGDTRQLGVNFTADPGASQAVIWRTSNATVAAVSSSGLVSGVSAGTAIITAISASDTTKRATSLFTVRYAAAVSVSPVAATVGVGGTRAIVATVTTENGATTAVTWRTSNTSVATVSSTGVVTGIAVGTAEVSAVAVADTSRRATSTITVAAVVRSLSVTPGTAAMLAGQTVQLVPTVVADAPLSTAVTYRSTNSAVASVSAAGLVTAVALGSSSIVVQSVADTTVRDTAFVSVSNGLATTWAATRLGGALYEDVVSLRGIDASSAFAVNSVGDVFRWNGSTWSVAVRGASYGTQFLAVHGSSNSNVMAVGTNGVTIHFDGSIWSIESSGTTNRLNSVFMESTLSGFAVGENGTALRWNGSTWSVSSTGSTQTLNSVWASGGIAFAVGANGEVLRFGNGSWSRQTVPTTESLSGVSGTTSSTVVAVGAFGTILSFSGGAWTTVNSNGIVADLYAVSAVSSSDTRLYIASDDGLLLLNSGSLTRVTTPYTPRMFSLSADVAGQVWVGGQRGSVQRLATGSWETVGLAPDLIDAWTTSATNAWAVGEFGFIYRWNGSAWARQATPTTATLNAVWGANATEAFAAGDNGTMLRFNGTTWTAMSFPSTASVYGLWGTSGSNVYAVTAAGEVVRYNGSSWAVAATSSNALWAVHGSSPTDIVVTGENGAALRLSAGGWSTVNATTTGTLAGVWTNGTGATAVGAAASGSSGVAFSLSGSSWSSVTTGSSRVLTSVWGPNAADLYATGEQGTLLRYNGSSWSALTTGTTDLLWSVTGAPSGIGGAFAVGYNSTVVAGSNSASFSTTMVRAMSVAKGIDLDPSAGARTVRGPMPSGKARKSRGKR
;
A
#
# COMPACT_ATOMS: atom_id res chain seq x y z
N MET A 1 -83.12 -51.45 -6.20
CA MET A 1 -84.10 -50.39 -6.50
C MET A 1 -83.77 -49.21 -5.60
N LEU A 2 -83.70 -47.94 -6.06
CA LEU A 2 -84.83 -47.09 -6.49
C LEU A 2 -85.91 -47.03 -5.38
N GLY A 3 -86.28 -45.88 -4.81
CA GLY A 3 -85.78 -44.49 -4.94
C GLY A 3 -86.18 -43.69 -3.68
N SER A 4 -85.57 -42.54 -3.34
CA SER A 4 -85.88 -41.22 -3.92
C SER A 4 -87.38 -40.87 -3.75
N MET A 5 -87.79 -39.73 -3.16
CA MET A 5 -87.42 -38.32 -3.43
C MET A 5 -87.85 -37.45 -2.20
N LEU A 6 -87.44 -36.19 -1.97
CA LEU A 6 -86.59 -35.26 -2.72
C LEU A 6 -85.92 -34.23 -1.78
N ALA A 7 -84.74 -33.72 -2.17
CA ALA A 7 -84.17 -32.34 -2.09
C ALA A 7 -84.58 -31.33 -0.96
N ILE A 8 -83.85 -30.23 -0.70
CA ILE A 8 -82.90 -29.43 -1.50
C ILE A 8 -81.74 -29.02 -0.58
N GLY A 9 -80.49 -29.43 -0.85
CA GLY A 9 -79.49 -28.63 -1.58
C GLY A 9 -78.30 -28.31 -0.65
N LEU A 10 -77.06 -28.07 -1.10
CA LEU A 10 -76.52 -27.97 -2.46
C LEU A 10 -75.10 -28.59 -2.53
N GLN A 11 -74.61 -28.85 -3.74
CA GLN A 11 -73.21 -29.23 -4.04
C GLN A 11 -72.28 -27.98 -3.96
N ALA A 12 -70.93 -28.05 -4.07
CA ALA A 12 -70.12 -29.01 -4.82
C ALA A 12 -68.67 -29.21 -4.32
N CYS A 13 -67.96 -30.08 -5.06
CA CYS A 13 -66.56 -30.45 -4.89
C CYS A 13 -65.66 -29.68 -5.90
N ALA A 14 -64.35 -29.94 -5.81
CA ALA A 14 -63.29 -29.68 -6.80
C ALA A 14 -62.60 -28.29 -6.79
N ALA A 15 -61.27 -28.37 -6.66
CA ALA A 15 -60.28 -27.43 -7.21
C ALA A 15 -60.00 -27.82 -8.70
N PRO A 16 -59.25 -27.06 -9.53
CA PRO A 16 -58.29 -25.99 -9.17
C PRO A 16 -58.25 -24.74 -10.09
N ALA A 17 -57.33 -23.82 -9.74
CA ALA A 17 -56.60 -22.84 -10.58
C ALA A 17 -57.33 -21.66 -11.31
N ASP A 18 -56.72 -20.48 -11.17
CA ASP A 18 -56.56 -19.31 -12.07
C ASP A 18 -57.73 -18.67 -12.88
N GLY A 19 -57.88 -17.32 -12.82
CA GLY A 19 -58.23 -16.50 -14.01
C GLY A 19 -59.52 -15.61 -14.11
N VAL A 20 -59.52 -14.39 -13.52
CA VAL A 20 -59.91 -13.06 -14.14
C VAL A 20 -61.25 -12.85 -14.98
N THR A 21 -62.27 -12.17 -14.39
CA THR A 21 -63.32 -11.18 -14.94
C THR A 21 -64.56 -11.51 -15.88
N GLY A 22 -65.83 -11.15 -15.49
CA GLY A 22 -66.85 -10.38 -16.33
C GLY A 22 -68.33 -10.82 -16.74
N ASN A 23 -69.41 -10.50 -15.97
CA ASN A 23 -70.87 -10.10 -16.29
C ASN A 23 -71.92 -10.86 -17.24
N SER A 24 -73.12 -11.40 -16.78
CA SER A 24 -74.26 -12.06 -17.61
C SER A 24 -75.71 -12.31 -16.96
N GLY A 25 -76.74 -13.02 -17.59
CA GLY A 25 -78.20 -13.22 -17.12
C GLY A 25 -79.19 -14.29 -17.81
N GLY A 26 -80.54 -14.40 -17.50
CA GLY A 26 -81.54 -15.47 -17.98
C GLY A 26 -83.13 -15.33 -17.78
N GLY A 27 -84.03 -16.37 -17.99
CA GLY A 27 -85.57 -16.32 -18.04
C GLY A 27 -86.48 -17.63 -17.84
N THR A 28 -87.87 -17.62 -17.99
CA THR A 28 -88.88 -18.67 -17.46
C THR A 28 -90.32 -18.92 -18.16
N GLY A 29 -91.19 -19.90 -17.71
CA GLY A 29 -92.65 -20.26 -18.09
C GLY A 29 -93.21 -21.59 -17.41
N GLY A 30 -94.45 -22.20 -17.42
CA GLY A 30 -95.91 -22.07 -17.85
C GLY A 30 -96.85 -23.33 -17.47
N THR A 31 -98.24 -23.37 -17.48
CA THR A 31 -99.11 -24.56 -16.96
C THR A 31 -100.70 -24.63 -17.28
N PRO A 32 -101.49 -25.78 -17.14
CA PRO A 32 -102.96 -25.96 -17.52
C PRO A 32 -104.11 -26.47 -16.49
N THR A 33 -104.90 -27.61 -16.66
CA THR A 33 -106.37 -27.78 -16.20
C THR A 33 -106.93 -29.10 -15.44
N ARG A 34 -108.23 -29.59 -15.58
CA ARG A 34 -109.05 -30.49 -14.61
C ARG A 34 -109.79 -31.82 -15.06
N PHE A 35 -110.40 -32.62 -14.12
CA PHE A 35 -111.08 -33.97 -14.24
C PHE A 35 -112.29 -34.24 -13.23
N GLU A 36 -112.95 -35.45 -13.18
CA GLU A 36 -113.99 -35.93 -12.18
C GLU A 36 -114.03 -37.49 -11.90
N SER A 37 -114.52 -37.97 -10.71
CA SER A 37 -114.50 -39.39 -10.23
C SER A 37 -115.79 -39.89 -9.52
N SER A 38 -116.00 -41.21 -9.42
CA SER A 38 -117.10 -41.87 -8.70
C SER A 38 -116.92 -42.04 -7.18
N THR A 39 -115.68 -42.13 -6.67
CA THR A 39 -115.39 -42.10 -5.21
C THR A 39 -114.10 -41.32 -4.94
N GLY A 40 -113.92 -40.85 -3.70
CA GLY A 40 -112.71 -40.15 -3.26
C GLY A 40 -111.79 -40.96 -2.33
N VAL A 41 -112.32 -41.94 -1.59
CA VAL A 41 -111.59 -42.72 -0.57
C VAL A 41 -112.09 -44.18 -0.51
N ILE A 42 -111.19 -45.12 -0.19
CA ILE A 42 -111.40 -46.55 0.08
C ILE A 42 -110.76 -46.90 1.43
N SER A 43 -111.32 -47.86 2.20
CA SER A 43 -110.75 -48.34 3.47
C SER A 43 -110.92 -49.85 3.66
N LEU A 44 -109.89 -50.53 4.14
CA LEU A 44 -109.80 -52.00 4.24
C LEU A 44 -109.29 -52.44 5.63
N ASN A 45 -110.01 -53.34 6.31
CA ASN A 45 -109.81 -53.57 7.76
C ASN A 45 -108.77 -54.64 8.15
N ALA A 46 -108.19 -55.36 7.18
CA ALA A 46 -107.12 -56.31 7.39
C ALA A 46 -106.24 -56.42 6.13
N VAL A 47 -105.02 -56.91 6.31
CA VAL A 47 -104.10 -57.21 5.20
C VAL A 47 -104.71 -58.34 4.34
N GLY A 48 -105.12 -58.00 3.11
CA GLY A 48 -105.67 -58.94 2.12
C GLY A 48 -107.05 -58.61 1.50
N ALA A 49 -107.76 -57.57 1.94
CA ALA A 49 -109.09 -57.19 1.41
C ALA A 49 -109.04 -56.36 0.09
N SER A 50 -110.18 -56.04 -0.58
CA SER A 50 -110.23 -55.38 -1.93
C SER A 50 -111.53 -54.61 -2.28
N GLN A 51 -111.50 -53.65 -3.24
CA GLN A 51 -112.64 -52.78 -3.69
C GLN A 51 -112.41 -52.12 -5.11
N SER A 52 -113.40 -51.48 -5.78
CA SER A 52 -113.29 -50.90 -7.16
C SER A 52 -113.83 -49.44 -7.38
N ILE A 53 -113.50 -48.79 -8.51
CA ILE A 53 -113.60 -47.31 -8.79
C ILE A 53 -113.72 -46.88 -10.28
N THR A 54 -114.20 -45.64 -10.59
CA THR A 54 -114.51 -45.09 -11.96
C THR A 54 -114.25 -43.56 -12.16
N VAL A 55 -113.93 -43.05 -13.38
CA VAL A 55 -113.54 -41.61 -13.70
C VAL A 55 -114.08 -41.02 -15.05
N THR A 56 -114.19 -39.68 -15.21
CA THR A 56 -114.68 -38.93 -16.42
C THR A 56 -114.04 -37.51 -16.61
N ALA A 57 -113.82 -37.02 -17.86
CA ALA A 57 -113.08 -35.76 -18.20
C ALA A 57 -113.94 -34.59 -18.76
N ARG A 58 -113.43 -33.33 -18.72
CA ARG A 58 -114.17 -32.10 -19.12
C ARG A 58 -113.34 -30.95 -19.74
N ASP A 59 -113.99 -30.04 -20.48
CA ASP A 59 -113.39 -28.84 -21.11
C ASP A 59 -113.42 -27.55 -20.23
N ARG A 60 -112.92 -26.42 -20.78
CA ARG A 60 -112.91 -25.10 -20.09
C ARG A 60 -114.30 -24.48 -19.90
N SER A 61 -115.31 -24.94 -20.64
CA SER A 61 -116.72 -24.56 -20.51
C SER A 61 -117.51 -25.50 -19.58
N GLY A 62 -116.93 -26.64 -19.18
CA GLY A 62 -117.52 -27.65 -18.29
C GLY A 62 -118.16 -28.85 -19.00
N ASN A 63 -118.13 -28.91 -20.34
CA ASN A 63 -118.72 -30.03 -21.08
C ASN A 63 -117.90 -31.31 -20.89
N ALA A 64 -118.56 -32.47 -20.85
CA ALA A 64 -117.88 -33.75 -20.76
C ALA A 64 -117.21 -34.11 -22.10
N ILE A 65 -115.90 -34.39 -22.07
CA ILE A 65 -115.15 -34.82 -23.25
C ILE A 65 -115.20 -36.36 -23.29
N ALA A 66 -115.99 -36.90 -24.22
CA ALA A 66 -116.12 -38.34 -24.41
C ALA A 66 -114.95 -38.94 -25.19
N GLY A 67 -114.69 -40.25 -25.03
CA GLY A 67 -113.64 -40.97 -25.76
C GLY A 67 -112.19 -40.69 -25.31
N VAL A 68 -112.02 -39.94 -24.22
CA VAL A 68 -110.71 -39.55 -23.69
C VAL A 68 -109.99 -40.75 -23.03
N PRO A 69 -108.75 -41.10 -23.45
CA PRO A 69 -108.05 -42.28 -22.95
C PRO A 69 -107.49 -42.04 -21.54
N VAL A 70 -107.86 -42.89 -20.58
CA VAL A 70 -107.47 -42.76 -19.16
C VAL A 70 -106.51 -43.88 -18.74
N THR A 71 -105.40 -43.51 -18.11
CA THR A 71 -104.37 -44.43 -17.57
C THR A 71 -104.41 -44.44 -16.05
N TRP A 72 -104.35 -45.64 -15.44
CA TRP A 72 -104.42 -45.85 -13.99
C TRP A 72 -103.10 -46.29 -13.37
N THR A 73 -102.76 -45.77 -12.18
CA THR A 73 -101.60 -46.22 -11.35
C THR A 73 -101.87 -46.10 -9.85
N SER A 74 -101.23 -46.93 -9.02
CA SER A 74 -101.16 -46.71 -7.55
C SER A 74 -99.89 -45.95 -7.19
N SER A 75 -99.92 -45.16 -6.11
CA SER A 75 -98.73 -44.55 -5.52
C SER A 75 -97.87 -45.54 -4.75
N ASP A 76 -98.46 -46.60 -4.20
CA ASP A 76 -97.77 -47.66 -3.46
C ASP A 76 -98.55 -48.98 -3.53
N ALA A 77 -98.13 -49.86 -4.44
CA ALA A 77 -98.70 -51.20 -4.61
C ALA A 77 -98.29 -52.21 -3.51
N ALA A 78 -97.35 -51.86 -2.61
CA ALA A 78 -97.04 -52.66 -1.43
C ALA A 78 -97.97 -52.36 -0.25
N ILE A 79 -98.70 -51.23 -0.30
CA ILE A 79 -99.82 -50.91 0.61
C ILE A 79 -101.16 -51.26 -0.06
N ALA A 80 -101.45 -50.69 -1.22
CA ALA A 80 -102.63 -51.03 -2.02
C ALA A 80 -102.36 -51.06 -3.54
N ASP A 81 -102.51 -52.26 -4.10
CA ASP A 81 -102.32 -52.60 -5.51
C ASP A 81 -103.53 -52.14 -6.37
N VAL A 82 -103.37 -51.96 -7.69
CA VAL A 82 -104.49 -51.56 -8.59
C VAL A 82 -104.37 -52.09 -10.03
N ALA A 83 -105.49 -52.50 -10.63
CA ALA A 83 -105.59 -52.90 -12.04
C ALA A 83 -106.88 -52.39 -12.71
N GLY A 84 -106.79 -51.92 -13.96
CA GLY A 84 -107.93 -51.41 -14.74
C GLY A 84 -107.54 -50.82 -16.10
N SER A 85 -108.51 -50.54 -16.96
CA SER A 85 -108.30 -49.95 -18.29
C SER A 85 -109.50 -49.12 -18.73
N GLY A 86 -109.26 -47.99 -19.40
CA GLY A 86 -110.33 -47.04 -19.70
C GLY A 86 -110.78 -46.33 -18.42
N SER A 87 -112.08 -46.12 -18.25
CA SER A 87 -112.62 -45.33 -17.13
C SER A 87 -112.78 -46.08 -15.80
N THR A 88 -112.30 -47.33 -15.63
CA THR A 88 -112.63 -48.21 -14.48
C THR A 88 -111.42 -49.03 -13.95
N ALA A 89 -111.34 -49.28 -12.62
CA ALA A 89 -110.26 -50.06 -11.98
C ALA A 89 -110.65 -50.74 -10.63
N MET A 90 -109.83 -51.69 -10.14
CA MET A 90 -110.00 -52.45 -8.88
C MET A 90 -108.69 -52.49 -8.05
N VAL A 91 -108.81 -52.51 -6.71
CA VAL A 91 -107.79 -52.22 -5.69
C VAL A 91 -107.69 -53.32 -4.62
N THR A 92 -106.48 -53.66 -4.12
CA THR A 92 -106.24 -54.73 -3.13
C THR A 92 -105.22 -54.35 -2.04
N ALA A 93 -105.55 -54.59 -0.75
CA ALA A 93 -104.66 -54.35 0.39
C ALA A 93 -103.52 -55.38 0.51
N ARG A 94 -102.30 -54.89 0.77
CA ARG A 94 -101.05 -55.65 0.85
C ARG A 94 -100.28 -55.43 2.15
N ALA A 95 -100.39 -54.25 2.75
CA ALA A 95 -99.85 -53.90 4.07
C ALA A 95 -100.70 -52.78 4.70
N PRO A 96 -100.67 -52.58 6.04
CA PRO A 96 -101.32 -51.44 6.67
C PRO A 96 -100.68 -50.12 6.26
N GLY A 97 -101.48 -49.07 6.04
CA GLY A 97 -100.98 -47.78 5.56
C GLY A 97 -102.00 -47.00 4.73
N GLN A 98 -101.49 -46.07 3.91
CA GLN A 98 -102.26 -45.28 2.95
C GLN A 98 -101.58 -45.30 1.57
N ALA A 99 -102.37 -45.43 0.51
CA ALA A 99 -101.94 -45.30 -0.88
C ALA A 99 -102.93 -44.44 -1.68
N THR A 100 -102.55 -44.02 -2.89
CA THR A 100 -103.37 -43.15 -3.73
C THR A 100 -103.42 -43.70 -5.15
N ILE A 101 -104.62 -43.98 -5.63
CA ILE A 101 -104.89 -44.40 -7.00
C ILE A 101 -105.08 -43.17 -7.88
N ARG A 102 -104.44 -43.15 -9.04
CA ARG A 102 -104.36 -42.03 -9.96
C ARG A 102 -105.00 -42.38 -11.30
N ALA A 103 -105.70 -41.43 -11.90
CA ALA A 103 -106.22 -41.48 -13.26
C ALA A 103 -105.67 -40.29 -14.07
N ARG A 104 -105.11 -40.54 -15.26
CA ARG A 104 -104.46 -39.50 -16.10
C ARG A 104 -104.94 -39.48 -17.55
N THR A 105 -104.99 -38.29 -18.16
CA THR A 105 -105.14 -38.11 -19.61
C THR A 105 -104.61 -36.76 -20.08
N GLY A 106 -103.69 -36.73 -21.04
CA GLY A 106 -102.96 -35.50 -21.38
C GLY A 106 -102.32 -34.87 -20.14
N ASP A 107 -102.52 -33.56 -19.96
CA ASP A 107 -102.09 -32.83 -18.75
C ASP A 107 -103.01 -33.01 -17.53
N LEU A 108 -104.09 -33.78 -17.65
CA LEU A 108 -105.11 -33.94 -16.61
C LEU A 108 -104.76 -35.12 -15.69
N LEU A 109 -104.96 -34.92 -14.39
CA LEU A 109 -104.77 -35.90 -13.32
C LEU A 109 -105.93 -35.83 -12.32
N LEU A 110 -106.36 -36.98 -11.81
CA LEU A 110 -107.22 -37.11 -10.64
C LEU A 110 -106.69 -38.21 -9.71
N GLU A 111 -106.94 -38.08 -8.41
CA GLU A 111 -106.35 -38.89 -7.35
C GLU A 111 -107.44 -39.34 -6.34
N ILE A 112 -107.34 -40.58 -5.85
CA ILE A 112 -108.31 -41.26 -4.97
C ILE A 112 -107.53 -42.00 -3.87
N SER A 113 -107.85 -41.81 -2.59
CA SER A 113 -107.07 -42.40 -1.48
C SER A 113 -107.56 -43.78 -1.04
N VAL A 114 -106.67 -44.59 -0.47
CA VAL A 114 -106.91 -45.97 -0.03
C VAL A 114 -106.21 -46.24 1.30
N GLY A 115 -106.96 -46.61 2.35
CA GLY A 115 -106.43 -46.95 3.67
C GLY A 115 -106.51 -48.44 4.02
N VAL A 116 -105.54 -48.93 4.81
CA VAL A 116 -105.50 -50.30 5.33
C VAL A 116 -105.15 -50.30 6.83
N LEU A 117 -105.94 -50.99 7.66
CA LEU A 117 -105.86 -50.95 9.13
C LEU A 117 -104.81 -51.93 9.74
N ALA A 118 -104.32 -51.61 10.94
CA ALA A 118 -103.27 -52.32 11.67
C ALA A 118 -103.65 -52.77 13.10
N VAL A 119 -103.06 -53.89 13.56
CA VAL A 119 -102.80 -54.13 14.99
C VAL A 119 -101.40 -53.59 15.29
N ARG A 120 -101.26 -52.76 16.33
CA ARG A 120 -100.05 -51.94 16.54
C ARG A 120 -99.13 -52.50 17.61
N LYS A 121 -99.68 -52.94 18.76
CA LYS A 121 -98.88 -53.33 19.93
C LYS A 121 -99.67 -54.20 20.91
N ILE A 122 -98.97 -55.08 21.63
CA ILE A 122 -99.45 -55.66 22.91
C ILE A 122 -98.61 -55.07 24.04
N THR A 123 -99.24 -54.75 25.16
CA THR A 123 -98.57 -54.50 26.44
C THR A 123 -98.91 -55.60 27.45
N ILE A 124 -97.97 -55.87 28.34
CA ILE A 124 -98.08 -56.84 29.45
C ILE A 124 -97.68 -56.13 30.75
N ALA A 125 -98.41 -56.37 31.83
CA ALA A 125 -98.16 -55.78 33.14
C ALA A 125 -98.55 -56.74 34.28
N PRO A 126 -97.76 -56.80 35.37
CA PRO A 126 -96.40 -56.26 35.53
C PRO A 126 -95.38 -56.94 34.59
N GLN A 127 -94.28 -56.25 34.26
CA GLN A 127 -93.21 -56.80 33.40
C GLN A 127 -92.15 -57.60 34.17
N ALA A 128 -92.08 -57.49 35.49
CA ALA A 128 -91.20 -58.28 36.35
C ALA A 128 -91.83 -58.49 37.73
N VAL A 129 -91.73 -59.70 38.28
CA VAL A 129 -92.34 -60.09 39.56
C VAL A 129 -91.44 -61.00 40.40
N SER A 130 -91.75 -61.11 41.69
CA SER A 130 -91.13 -62.06 42.62
C SER A 130 -92.21 -62.72 43.47
N VAL A 131 -92.04 -64.01 43.77
CA VAL A 131 -93.02 -64.86 44.44
C VAL A 131 -92.29 -65.97 45.21
N ILE A 132 -92.63 -66.23 46.47
CA ILE A 132 -91.96 -67.28 47.26
C ILE A 132 -92.25 -68.69 46.70
N ALA A 133 -91.41 -69.67 47.02
CA ALA A 133 -91.56 -71.03 46.49
C ALA A 133 -92.89 -71.64 46.94
N GLY A 134 -93.76 -71.98 45.99
CA GLY A 134 -95.14 -72.42 46.21
C GLY A 134 -96.23 -71.35 46.02
N GLY A 135 -95.88 -70.09 45.77
CA GLY A 135 -96.84 -68.98 45.59
C GLY A 135 -97.36 -68.79 44.15
N GLN A 136 -98.40 -67.96 43.98
CA GLN A 136 -99.03 -67.63 42.69
C GLN A 136 -99.27 -66.12 42.51
N LEU A 137 -99.31 -65.63 41.26
CA LEU A 137 -99.51 -64.22 40.90
C LEU A 137 -100.06 -64.05 39.47
N GLN A 138 -100.90 -63.03 39.21
CA GLN A 138 -101.54 -62.75 37.91
C GLN A 138 -100.74 -61.77 37.03
N LEU A 139 -100.69 -62.02 35.72
CA LEU A 139 -100.24 -61.06 34.69
C LEU A 139 -101.42 -60.63 33.78
N ASN A 140 -101.48 -59.36 33.41
CA ASN A 140 -102.53 -58.79 32.55
C ASN A 140 -101.94 -58.30 31.22
N ALA A 141 -102.74 -58.31 30.15
CA ALA A 141 -102.33 -57.82 28.84
C ALA A 141 -103.40 -56.92 28.19
N ALA A 142 -102.97 -56.01 27.32
CA ALA A 142 -103.83 -55.10 26.54
C ALA A 142 -103.30 -54.93 25.11
N VAL A 143 -104.19 -54.60 24.17
CA VAL A 143 -103.87 -54.47 22.73
C VAL A 143 -104.18 -53.05 22.25
N ASP A 144 -103.22 -52.47 21.53
CA ASP A 144 -103.38 -51.23 20.75
C ASP A 144 -103.49 -51.59 19.27
N ALA A 145 -104.55 -51.10 18.63
CA ALA A 145 -104.91 -51.42 17.25
C ALA A 145 -105.86 -50.35 16.68
N ASP A 146 -105.96 -50.28 15.36
CA ASP A 146 -106.93 -49.42 14.68
C ASP A 146 -108.37 -49.90 14.93
N ALA A 147 -109.31 -48.95 14.96
CA ALA A 147 -110.73 -49.23 15.21
C ALA A 147 -111.31 -50.11 14.09
N GLY A 148 -111.56 -51.39 14.39
CA GLY A 148 -112.04 -52.40 13.44
C GLY A 148 -111.06 -53.54 13.14
N ALA A 149 -109.87 -53.55 13.73
CA ALA A 149 -108.90 -54.65 13.65
C ALA A 149 -109.21 -55.81 14.63
N LEU A 150 -108.56 -56.97 14.41
CA LEU A 150 -108.79 -58.23 15.15
C LEU A 150 -107.83 -58.40 16.36
N LEU A 151 -108.36 -58.76 17.53
CA LEU A 151 -107.68 -58.51 18.83
C LEU A 151 -107.25 -59.75 19.66
N ASP A 152 -107.50 -60.99 19.21
CA ASP A 152 -107.27 -62.19 20.03
C ASP A 152 -105.78 -62.44 20.39
N LEU A 153 -105.54 -63.14 21.52
CA LEU A 153 -104.23 -63.29 22.17
C LEU A 153 -103.88 -64.74 22.56
N ARG A 154 -102.58 -65.05 22.67
CA ARG A 154 -102.04 -66.38 23.06
C ARG A 154 -100.81 -66.27 23.97
N TRP A 155 -100.75 -67.06 25.06
CA TRP A 155 -99.71 -67.02 26.13
C TRP A 155 -98.75 -68.24 26.17
N LEU A 156 -97.56 -68.10 26.78
CA LEU A 156 -96.54 -69.16 26.96
C LEU A 156 -95.56 -68.89 28.15
N SER A 157 -94.91 -69.91 28.74
CA SER A 157 -93.77 -69.79 29.68
C SER A 157 -92.49 -70.41 29.10
N ASP A 158 -91.33 -69.81 29.39
CA ASP A 158 -90.00 -70.23 28.93
C ASP A 158 -89.36 -71.34 29.78
N ASN A 159 -89.54 -71.30 31.10
CA ASN A 159 -89.07 -72.36 32.00
C ASN A 159 -90.08 -72.65 33.13
N PRO A 160 -91.00 -73.63 32.92
CA PRO A 160 -92.01 -74.03 33.88
C PRO A 160 -91.50 -74.61 35.21
N SER A 161 -90.25 -75.10 35.30
CA SER A 161 -89.71 -75.66 36.56
C SER A 161 -89.27 -74.60 37.56
N ILE A 162 -89.20 -73.34 37.12
CA ILE A 162 -89.02 -72.16 37.98
C ILE A 162 -90.37 -71.45 38.13
N ALA A 163 -91.08 -71.18 37.03
CA ALA A 163 -92.48 -70.76 37.09
C ALA A 163 -93.30 -71.07 35.81
N SER A 164 -94.51 -71.60 36.00
CA SER A 164 -95.46 -71.96 34.94
C SER A 164 -96.57 -70.92 34.78
N VAL A 165 -97.26 -70.87 33.62
CA VAL A 165 -98.37 -69.92 33.34
C VAL A 165 -99.56 -70.61 32.69
N ASN A 166 -100.79 -70.11 32.93
CA ASN A 166 -102.03 -70.59 32.28
C ASN A 166 -102.54 -69.66 31.15
N THR A 167 -103.61 -70.07 30.45
CA THR A 167 -104.23 -69.32 29.35
C THR A 167 -104.85 -67.97 29.74
N GLN A 168 -105.01 -67.70 31.04
CA GLN A 168 -105.51 -66.43 31.58
C GLN A 168 -104.40 -65.55 32.16
N GLY A 169 -103.14 -65.97 32.12
CA GLY A 169 -101.98 -65.20 32.58
C GLY A 169 -101.57 -65.40 34.06
N ILE A 170 -102.12 -66.38 34.78
CA ILE A 170 -101.70 -66.67 36.17
C ILE A 170 -100.41 -67.49 36.17
N VAL A 171 -99.42 -67.01 36.93
CA VAL A 171 -98.08 -67.57 37.12
C VAL A 171 -97.96 -68.27 38.48
N THR A 172 -97.25 -69.41 38.55
CA THR A 172 -96.95 -70.14 39.81
C THR A 172 -95.44 -70.29 40.01
N GLY A 173 -94.90 -69.84 41.15
CA GLY A 173 -93.47 -69.98 41.49
C GLY A 173 -93.15 -71.32 42.14
N VAL A 174 -92.19 -72.07 41.57
CA VAL A 174 -91.91 -73.47 41.93
C VAL A 174 -90.64 -73.62 42.76
N ALA A 175 -89.54 -72.98 42.35
CA ALA A 175 -88.22 -73.12 43.00
C ALA A 175 -87.39 -71.82 42.90
N PRO A 176 -86.42 -71.58 43.81
CA PRO A 176 -85.49 -70.45 43.75
C PRO A 176 -84.77 -70.31 42.40
N GLY A 177 -85.05 -69.24 41.66
CA GLY A 177 -84.52 -69.00 40.32
C GLY A 177 -85.29 -67.90 39.57
N ASN A 178 -85.02 -67.75 38.26
CA ASN A 178 -85.63 -66.74 37.38
C ASN A 178 -86.16 -67.34 36.05
N THR A 179 -87.27 -66.79 35.50
CA THR A 179 -87.87 -67.25 34.23
C THR A 179 -88.72 -66.18 33.52
N ILE A 180 -89.18 -66.46 32.30
CA ILE A 180 -89.85 -65.53 31.37
C ILE A 180 -91.22 -66.07 30.90
N ILE A 181 -92.19 -65.18 30.70
CA ILE A 181 -93.52 -65.41 30.10
C ILE A 181 -93.64 -64.63 28.77
N ARG A 182 -94.33 -65.17 27.76
CA ARG A 182 -94.57 -64.52 26.44
C ARG A 182 -96.05 -64.45 26.04
N ILE A 183 -96.40 -63.51 25.14
CA ILE A 183 -97.73 -63.37 24.52
C ILE A 183 -97.66 -62.89 23.05
N ASN A 184 -98.62 -63.31 22.19
CA ASN A 184 -98.74 -62.92 20.76
C ASN A 184 -100.18 -62.56 20.36
N ALA A 185 -100.35 -61.75 19.29
CA ALA A 185 -101.65 -61.42 18.69
C ALA A 185 -102.03 -62.38 17.54
N VAL A 186 -103.33 -62.50 17.27
CA VAL A 186 -103.87 -63.30 16.15
C VAL A 186 -104.06 -62.46 14.87
N GLY A 187 -104.53 -61.21 14.98
CA GLY A 187 -104.76 -60.32 13.83
C GLY A 187 -103.49 -59.90 13.08
N ASP A 188 -102.36 -59.85 13.78
CA ASP A 188 -101.02 -59.82 13.19
C ASP A 188 -100.04 -60.57 14.10
N VAL A 189 -99.63 -61.77 13.68
CA VAL A 189 -98.75 -62.67 14.47
C VAL A 189 -97.34 -62.10 14.72
N ARG A 190 -96.98 -61.00 14.05
CA ARG A 190 -95.70 -60.28 14.26
C ARG A 190 -95.71 -59.46 15.56
N VAL A 191 -96.88 -59.22 16.17
CA VAL A 191 -97.01 -58.45 17.41
C VAL A 191 -96.92 -59.37 18.64
N THR A 192 -95.95 -59.10 19.54
CA THR A 192 -95.62 -59.96 20.70
C THR A 192 -94.97 -59.15 21.85
N THR A 193 -95.03 -59.65 23.09
CA THR A 193 -94.35 -59.07 24.28
C THR A 193 -94.12 -60.09 25.40
N THR A 194 -93.41 -59.73 26.49
CA THR A 194 -92.87 -60.68 27.52
C THR A 194 -92.75 -60.09 28.95
N ALA A 195 -92.69 -60.94 29.99
CA ALA A 195 -92.47 -60.56 31.40
C ALA A 195 -91.57 -61.55 32.20
N GLN A 196 -90.99 -61.14 33.34
CA GLN A 196 -89.97 -61.84 34.16
C GLN A 196 -90.47 -62.28 35.57
N VAL A 197 -89.89 -63.34 36.17
CA VAL A 197 -90.31 -63.95 37.47
C VAL A 197 -89.11 -64.34 38.37
N THR A 198 -89.23 -64.33 39.72
CA THR A 198 -88.14 -64.59 40.73
C THR A 198 -88.65 -65.26 42.05
N VAL A 199 -87.80 -65.93 42.87
CA VAL A 199 -88.18 -66.72 44.08
C VAL A 199 -87.09 -66.77 45.23
N THR A 200 -87.39 -66.49 46.54
CA THR A 200 -86.42 -66.35 47.73
C THR A 200 -87.03 -66.83 49.12
N SER A 201 -86.53 -66.72 50.41
CA SER A 201 -85.37 -66.15 51.21
C SER A 201 -85.38 -66.61 52.75
N ALA A 202 -84.34 -66.38 53.62
CA ALA A 202 -84.29 -66.78 55.10
C ALA A 202 -83.25 -66.04 56.05
N GLY A 203 -83.15 -66.32 57.40
CA GLY A 203 -82.19 -65.68 58.39
C GLY A 203 -82.06 -66.24 59.88
N SER A 204 -81.26 -65.61 60.81
CA SER A 204 -80.92 -66.04 62.22
C SER A 204 -80.38 -64.90 63.18
N ILE A 205 -79.91 -65.16 64.43
CA ILE A 205 -79.23 -64.15 65.32
C ILE A 205 -77.74 -63.92 64.96
N ALA A 206 -77.26 -62.66 64.97
CA ALA A 206 -75.84 -62.30 64.75
C ALA A 206 -75.39 -60.99 65.46
N ILE A 207 -74.08 -60.85 65.74
CA ILE A 207 -73.42 -59.57 66.10
C ILE A 207 -72.65 -59.04 64.88
N SER A 208 -72.69 -57.74 64.64
CA SER A 208 -71.98 -57.06 63.56
C SER A 208 -71.25 -55.80 64.06
N PRO A 209 -69.97 -55.61 63.70
CA PRO A 209 -69.08 -56.59 63.08
C PRO A 209 -68.75 -57.75 64.05
N SER A 210 -68.50 -58.95 63.53
CA SER A 210 -68.07 -60.11 64.33
C SER A 210 -66.59 -60.06 64.74
N THR A 211 -65.81 -59.15 64.14
CA THR A 211 -64.41 -58.86 64.52
C THR A 211 -64.16 -57.35 64.45
N LEU A 212 -63.47 -56.79 65.45
CA LEU A 212 -63.23 -55.36 65.60
C LEU A 212 -61.75 -55.13 65.92
N SER A 213 -61.05 -54.31 65.13
CA SER A 213 -59.66 -53.90 65.39
C SER A 213 -59.56 -52.37 65.48
N MET A 214 -58.94 -51.87 66.55
CA MET A 214 -59.00 -50.45 66.96
C MET A 214 -57.77 -50.04 67.79
N GLY A 215 -57.55 -48.73 67.95
CA GLY A 215 -56.42 -48.18 68.72
C GLY A 215 -56.64 -48.17 70.23
N THR A 216 -55.56 -47.98 71.00
CA THR A 216 -55.64 -47.79 72.46
C THR A 216 -56.29 -46.44 72.77
N GLY A 217 -57.34 -46.44 73.60
CA GLY A 217 -58.16 -45.26 73.92
C GLY A 217 -59.29 -44.97 72.93
N GLU A 218 -59.45 -45.77 71.87
CA GLU A 218 -60.54 -45.62 70.89
C GLU A 218 -61.87 -46.19 71.44
N GLN A 219 -63.01 -45.71 70.94
CA GLN A 219 -64.34 -46.26 71.22
C GLN A 219 -65.10 -46.59 69.94
N ARG A 220 -65.76 -47.76 69.88
CA ARG A 220 -66.59 -48.18 68.73
C ARG A 220 -67.75 -49.08 69.21
N THR A 221 -68.90 -49.00 68.55
CA THR A 221 -70.11 -49.75 68.95
C THR A 221 -70.27 -51.04 68.16
N LEU A 222 -70.64 -52.12 68.84
CA LEU A 222 -71.08 -53.38 68.24
C LEU A 222 -72.61 -53.40 68.18
N ALA A 223 -73.18 -53.71 67.02
CA ALA A 223 -74.61 -53.92 66.85
C ALA A 223 -74.95 -55.42 66.98
N ALA A 224 -76.11 -55.74 67.53
CA ALA A 224 -76.63 -57.11 67.57
C ALA A 224 -78.01 -57.16 66.91
N SER A 225 -78.18 -58.13 66.01
CA SER A 225 -79.42 -58.38 65.26
C SER A 225 -80.08 -59.65 65.77
N VAL A 226 -81.35 -59.53 66.18
CA VAL A 226 -82.15 -60.61 66.75
C VAL A 226 -83.25 -60.95 65.76
N ASN A 227 -82.97 -61.87 64.84
CA ASN A 227 -83.99 -62.39 63.94
C ASN A 227 -84.75 -63.54 64.62
N LEU A 228 -85.97 -63.27 65.04
CA LEU A 228 -86.92 -64.16 65.70
C LEU A 228 -88.32 -63.88 65.12
N GLU A 229 -89.17 -64.90 65.10
CA GLU A 229 -90.57 -64.74 64.67
C GLU A 229 -91.35 -63.78 65.59
N PRO A 230 -92.39 -63.08 65.07
CA PRO A 230 -93.11 -62.06 65.82
C PRO A 230 -93.74 -62.56 67.13
N GLY A 231 -93.47 -61.87 68.24
CA GLY A 231 -94.07 -62.12 69.56
C GLY A 231 -93.07 -62.38 70.69
N LEU A 232 -91.78 -62.60 70.40
CA LEU A 232 -90.73 -62.80 71.41
C LEU A 232 -89.99 -61.50 71.75
N SER A 233 -89.45 -61.42 72.98
CA SER A 233 -88.67 -60.26 73.43
C SER A 233 -87.29 -60.21 72.78
N THR A 234 -86.90 -59.05 72.27
CA THR A 234 -85.64 -58.80 71.57
C THR A 234 -84.51 -58.28 72.48
N ALA A 235 -84.76 -58.16 73.78
CA ALA A 235 -83.79 -57.63 74.75
C ALA A 235 -82.53 -58.52 74.88
N LEU A 236 -81.38 -57.86 75.08
CA LEU A 236 -80.05 -58.48 75.14
C LEU A 236 -79.28 -58.05 76.40
N THR A 237 -78.35 -58.90 76.85
CA THR A 237 -77.33 -58.55 77.85
C THR A 237 -75.92 -58.72 77.27
N TRP A 238 -75.05 -57.75 77.54
CA TRP A 238 -73.68 -57.65 77.00
C TRP A 238 -72.61 -57.88 78.07
N ARG A 239 -71.47 -58.47 77.69
CA ARG A 239 -70.27 -58.59 78.55
C ARG A 239 -68.97 -58.69 77.75
N SER A 240 -67.85 -58.26 78.34
CA SER A 240 -66.48 -58.55 77.87
C SER A 240 -65.89 -59.75 78.61
N GLN A 241 -64.99 -60.48 77.97
CA GLN A 241 -64.22 -61.57 78.56
C GLN A 241 -62.97 -61.06 79.32
N ASN A 242 -62.45 -59.89 78.97
CA ASN A 242 -61.29 -59.26 79.62
C ASN A 242 -61.35 -57.73 79.52
N ASN A 243 -61.75 -57.10 80.61
CA ASN A 243 -61.89 -55.65 80.73
C ASN A 243 -60.56 -54.87 80.69
N ALA A 244 -59.41 -55.52 80.93
CA ALA A 244 -58.11 -54.85 80.85
C ALA A 244 -57.66 -54.61 79.40
N VAL A 245 -58.19 -55.38 78.44
CA VAL A 245 -57.97 -55.18 77.00
C VAL A 245 -59.07 -54.30 76.41
N ALA A 246 -60.34 -54.63 76.63
CA ALA A 246 -61.46 -53.78 76.24
C ALA A 246 -62.71 -53.98 77.12
N THR A 247 -63.38 -52.89 77.47
CA THR A 247 -64.66 -52.87 78.20
C THR A 247 -65.85 -52.74 77.24
N VAL A 248 -67.06 -53.09 77.67
CA VAL A 248 -68.30 -52.89 76.89
C VAL A 248 -69.44 -52.35 77.77
N SER A 249 -70.24 -51.45 77.23
CA SER A 249 -71.45 -50.91 77.88
C SER A 249 -72.65 -51.87 77.78
N SER A 250 -73.71 -51.57 78.54
CA SER A 250 -75.03 -52.22 78.39
C SER A 250 -75.67 -52.01 77.01
N THR A 251 -75.19 -51.04 76.23
CA THR A 251 -75.64 -50.70 74.87
C THR A 251 -74.71 -51.21 73.76
N GLY A 252 -73.69 -52.01 74.08
CA GLY A 252 -72.76 -52.59 73.09
C GLY A 252 -71.60 -51.67 72.67
N VAL A 253 -71.37 -50.54 73.34
CA VAL A 253 -70.24 -49.63 73.06
C VAL A 253 -68.96 -50.20 73.68
N VAL A 254 -67.94 -50.46 72.86
CA VAL A 254 -66.65 -51.03 73.26
C VAL A 254 -65.59 -49.94 73.37
N THR A 255 -64.79 -49.95 74.45
CA THR A 255 -63.62 -49.06 74.64
C THR A 255 -62.34 -49.88 74.67
N GLY A 256 -61.34 -49.51 73.86
CA GLY A 256 -60.01 -50.12 73.85
C GLY A 256 -59.13 -49.59 74.99
N VAL A 257 -58.64 -50.48 75.87
CA VAL A 257 -57.93 -50.12 77.10
C VAL A 257 -56.42 -50.41 77.01
N SER A 258 -56.02 -51.54 76.43
CA SER A 258 -54.61 -51.88 76.20
C SER A 258 -54.42 -52.86 75.04
N VAL A 259 -53.22 -52.88 74.45
CA VAL A 259 -52.85 -53.75 73.32
C VAL A 259 -53.02 -55.23 73.70
N GLY A 260 -53.80 -55.97 72.92
CA GLY A 260 -54.19 -57.35 73.22
C GLY A 260 -55.49 -57.75 72.51
N SER A 261 -56.04 -58.93 72.84
CA SER A 261 -57.33 -59.40 72.31
C SER A 261 -58.29 -59.87 73.42
N THR A 262 -59.60 -59.72 73.17
CA THR A 262 -60.69 -60.10 74.08
C THR A 262 -61.97 -60.41 73.29
N LEU A 263 -62.94 -61.07 73.91
CA LEU A 263 -64.22 -61.42 73.29
C LEU A 263 -65.36 -60.64 73.95
N ILE A 264 -66.26 -60.07 73.14
CA ILE A 264 -67.52 -59.48 73.58
C ILE A 264 -68.66 -60.46 73.26
N THR A 265 -69.59 -60.65 74.20
CA THR A 265 -70.75 -61.55 74.04
C THR A 265 -72.04 -60.80 74.28
N ALA A 266 -73.05 -61.02 73.41
CA ALA A 266 -74.43 -60.65 73.65
C ALA A 266 -75.30 -61.92 73.81
N VAL A 267 -76.19 -61.95 74.80
CA VAL A 267 -77.10 -63.08 75.08
C VAL A 267 -78.54 -62.58 75.11
N SER A 268 -79.47 -63.33 74.51
CA SER A 268 -80.91 -63.00 74.55
C SER A 268 -81.49 -63.18 75.96
N VAL A 269 -82.35 -62.24 76.35
CA VAL A 269 -83.12 -62.31 77.60
C VAL A 269 -84.34 -63.22 77.46
N ALA A 270 -84.83 -63.47 76.24
CA ALA A 270 -85.97 -64.36 75.96
C ALA A 270 -85.58 -65.84 75.85
N ASP A 271 -84.42 -66.13 75.26
CA ASP A 271 -83.83 -67.48 75.19
C ASP A 271 -82.32 -67.37 75.47
N THR A 272 -81.93 -67.62 76.72
CA THR A 272 -80.54 -67.50 77.18
C THR A 272 -79.59 -68.53 76.57
N THR A 273 -80.11 -69.52 75.83
CA THR A 273 -79.27 -70.40 75.01
C THR A 273 -78.75 -69.71 73.75
N ARG A 274 -79.47 -68.69 73.23
CA ARG A 274 -79.06 -67.93 72.05
C ARG A 274 -78.10 -66.81 72.43
N ARG A 275 -76.94 -66.83 71.79
CA ARG A 275 -75.86 -65.87 72.02
C ARG A 275 -75.09 -65.60 70.73
N GLY A 276 -74.65 -64.35 70.57
CA GLY A 276 -73.66 -63.95 69.57
C GLY A 276 -72.36 -63.51 70.24
N THR A 277 -71.25 -63.57 69.52
CA THR A 277 -69.94 -63.16 70.00
C THR A 277 -69.19 -62.37 68.93
N ALA A 278 -68.38 -61.41 69.35
CA ALA A 278 -67.44 -60.69 68.49
C ALA A 278 -66.05 -60.62 69.14
N ALA A 279 -64.99 -60.77 68.35
CA ALA A 279 -63.61 -60.62 68.82
C ALA A 279 -63.12 -59.18 68.68
N VAL A 280 -62.48 -58.64 69.71
CA VAL A 280 -61.93 -57.28 69.74
C VAL A 280 -60.42 -57.36 69.93
N THR A 281 -59.66 -56.67 69.09
CA THR A 281 -58.19 -56.61 69.14
C THR A 281 -57.71 -55.17 69.14
N ILE A 282 -56.81 -54.82 70.05
CA ILE A 282 -56.24 -53.49 70.20
C ILE A 282 -54.79 -53.49 69.68
N VAL A 283 -54.45 -52.55 68.80
CA VAL A 283 -53.14 -52.49 68.10
C VAL A 283 -52.51 -51.08 68.15
N PRO A 284 -51.17 -50.95 68.13
CA PRO A 284 -50.48 -49.65 68.10
C PRO A 284 -50.41 -49.07 66.68
N VAL A 285 -50.59 -47.75 66.55
CA VAL A 285 -50.60 -47.03 65.25
C VAL A 285 -49.64 -45.83 65.20
N VAL A 286 -49.23 -45.42 63.99
CA VAL A 286 -48.54 -44.14 63.75
C VAL A 286 -49.57 -43.02 63.65
N ARG A 287 -49.31 -41.91 64.35
CA ARG A 287 -50.23 -40.76 64.42
C ARG A 287 -49.79 -39.62 63.50
N ASP A 288 -48.49 -39.32 63.43
CA ASP A 288 -47.94 -38.25 62.57
C ASP A 288 -46.46 -38.46 62.17
N LEU A 289 -46.00 -37.68 61.18
CA LEU A 289 -44.68 -37.78 60.54
C LEU A 289 -44.15 -36.40 60.13
N ASP A 290 -42.91 -36.07 60.53
CA ASP A 290 -42.23 -34.80 60.20
C ASP A 290 -40.88 -35.02 59.50
N ILE A 291 -40.42 -34.02 58.73
CA ILE A 291 -39.17 -34.07 57.93
C ILE A 291 -38.27 -32.86 58.24
N THR A 292 -36.96 -33.08 58.40
CA THR A 292 -36.01 -32.03 58.79
C THR A 292 -34.73 -32.04 57.93
N PRO A 293 -34.29 -30.88 57.39
CA PRO A 293 -35.01 -29.60 57.31
C PRO A 293 -36.16 -29.64 56.28
N ALA A 294 -37.18 -28.78 56.47
CA ALA A 294 -38.31 -28.65 55.54
C ALA A 294 -37.95 -27.97 54.19
N ALA A 295 -36.76 -27.37 54.09
CA ALA A 295 -36.19 -26.93 52.81
C ALA A 295 -34.65 -26.91 52.87
N ALA A 296 -34.01 -27.04 51.71
CA ALA A 296 -32.56 -26.96 51.57
C ALA A 296 -32.14 -26.36 50.21
N THR A 297 -30.95 -25.76 50.16
CA THR A 297 -30.26 -25.38 48.93
C THR A 297 -28.92 -26.11 48.88
N ILE A 298 -28.60 -26.71 47.73
CA ILE A 298 -27.34 -27.44 47.47
C ILE A 298 -26.85 -27.13 46.05
N PHE A 299 -25.58 -27.38 45.73
CA PHE A 299 -25.06 -27.28 44.37
C PHE A 299 -25.16 -28.62 43.63
N THR A 300 -24.85 -28.62 42.33
CA THR A 300 -24.80 -29.85 41.52
C THR A 300 -23.58 -30.68 41.93
N GLY A 301 -23.80 -31.94 42.33
CA GLY A 301 -22.78 -32.83 42.89
C GLY A 301 -22.72 -32.89 44.42
N ASP A 302 -23.34 -31.93 45.12
CA ASP A 302 -23.45 -31.95 46.58
C ASP A 302 -24.45 -33.02 47.07
N THR A 303 -24.32 -33.41 48.34
CA THR A 303 -25.29 -34.28 49.02
C THR A 303 -25.75 -33.71 50.37
N ARG A 304 -26.96 -34.07 50.80
CA ARG A 304 -27.55 -33.65 52.08
C ARG A 304 -28.44 -34.75 52.66
N GLN A 305 -28.14 -35.18 53.89
CA GLN A 305 -28.97 -36.13 54.63
C GLN A 305 -30.22 -35.43 55.21
N LEU A 306 -31.36 -36.11 55.14
CA LEU A 306 -32.61 -35.71 55.80
C LEU A 306 -32.85 -36.53 57.08
N GLY A 307 -33.44 -35.89 58.09
CA GLY A 307 -33.99 -36.54 59.28
C GLY A 307 -35.51 -36.66 59.21
N VAL A 308 -36.07 -37.63 59.94
CA VAL A 308 -37.52 -37.85 60.05
C VAL A 308 -37.88 -38.09 61.51
N ASN A 309 -38.93 -37.41 61.99
CA ASN A 309 -39.47 -37.58 63.34
C ASN A 309 -40.86 -38.23 63.24
N PHE A 310 -41.16 -39.17 64.13
CA PHE A 310 -42.46 -39.85 64.19
C PHE A 310 -43.20 -39.50 65.49
N THR A 311 -44.51 -39.27 65.38
CA THR A 311 -45.42 -39.31 66.53
C THR A 311 -46.26 -40.58 66.41
N ALA A 312 -46.13 -41.52 67.35
CA ALA A 312 -46.74 -42.84 67.24
C ALA A 312 -46.98 -43.52 68.59
N ASP A 313 -47.83 -44.54 68.61
CA ASP A 313 -48.03 -45.40 69.78
C ASP A 313 -46.77 -46.25 70.08
N PRO A 314 -46.52 -46.61 71.36
CA PRO A 314 -45.43 -47.52 71.72
C PRO A 314 -45.50 -48.84 70.94
N GLY A 315 -44.44 -49.16 70.20
CA GLY A 315 -44.33 -50.37 69.38
C GLY A 315 -44.76 -50.22 67.90
N ALA A 316 -45.25 -49.04 67.48
CA ALA A 316 -45.55 -48.79 66.06
C ALA A 316 -44.28 -48.69 65.19
N SER A 317 -44.36 -49.18 63.94
CA SER A 317 -43.21 -49.23 63.02
C SER A 317 -42.88 -47.88 62.39
N GLN A 318 -41.60 -47.47 62.52
CA GLN A 318 -41.03 -46.19 62.07
C GLN A 318 -40.25 -46.30 60.75
N ALA A 319 -40.55 -47.29 59.90
CA ALA A 319 -39.91 -47.39 58.58
C ALA A 319 -40.43 -46.30 57.62
N VAL A 320 -39.53 -45.72 56.81
CA VAL A 320 -39.82 -44.60 55.89
C VAL A 320 -39.63 -45.05 54.44
N ILE A 321 -40.56 -44.67 53.56
CA ILE A 321 -40.45 -44.78 52.10
C ILE A 321 -40.17 -43.38 51.55
N TRP A 322 -39.01 -43.23 50.90
CA TRP A 322 -38.57 -41.97 50.30
C TRP A 322 -38.98 -41.84 48.83
N ARG A 323 -39.33 -40.63 48.40
CA ARG A 323 -39.57 -40.28 46.98
C ARG A 323 -39.03 -38.89 46.66
N THR A 324 -38.68 -38.65 45.40
CA THR A 324 -38.40 -37.31 44.83
C THR A 324 -39.43 -36.98 43.76
N SER A 325 -39.86 -35.73 43.67
CA SER A 325 -40.73 -35.25 42.59
C SER A 325 -40.00 -35.12 41.26
N ASN A 326 -38.66 -35.01 41.26
CA ASN A 326 -37.85 -34.99 40.05
C ASN A 326 -36.43 -35.51 40.31
N ALA A 327 -36.18 -36.76 39.92
CA ALA A 327 -34.89 -37.43 40.08
C ALA A 327 -33.76 -36.88 39.19
N THR A 328 -34.06 -36.15 38.11
CA THR A 328 -33.01 -35.52 37.28
C THR A 328 -32.48 -34.22 37.89
N VAL A 329 -33.26 -33.59 38.78
CA VAL A 329 -32.86 -32.40 39.56
C VAL A 329 -32.24 -32.83 40.88
N ALA A 330 -32.95 -33.65 41.69
CA ALA A 330 -32.41 -34.19 42.93
C ALA A 330 -32.87 -35.64 43.16
N ALA A 331 -31.91 -36.55 43.26
CA ALA A 331 -32.15 -37.95 43.60
C ALA A 331 -32.14 -38.14 45.13
N VAL A 332 -32.88 -39.13 45.65
CA VAL A 332 -32.89 -39.48 47.09
C VAL A 332 -32.70 -40.98 47.27
N SER A 333 -31.85 -41.37 48.22
CA SER A 333 -31.60 -42.78 48.58
C SER A 333 -32.71 -43.36 49.45
N SER A 334 -32.70 -44.69 49.62
CA SER A 334 -33.52 -45.39 50.62
C SER A 334 -33.21 -44.98 52.07
N SER A 335 -32.06 -44.33 52.33
CA SER A 335 -31.69 -43.80 53.64
C SER A 335 -32.03 -42.31 53.84
N GLY A 336 -32.66 -41.64 52.85
CA GLY A 336 -32.95 -40.20 52.93
C GLY A 336 -31.76 -39.28 52.62
N LEU A 337 -30.70 -39.79 52.00
CA LEU A 337 -29.61 -38.96 51.49
C LEU A 337 -30.00 -38.40 50.12
N VAL A 338 -30.06 -37.08 50.00
CA VAL A 338 -30.41 -36.36 48.76
C VAL A 338 -29.13 -35.93 48.04
N SER A 339 -29.07 -36.10 46.73
CA SER A 339 -27.95 -35.68 45.87
C SER A 339 -28.43 -34.70 44.80
N GLY A 340 -27.70 -33.59 44.59
CA GLY A 340 -28.01 -32.61 43.55
C GLY A 340 -27.51 -33.07 42.17
N VAL A 341 -28.43 -33.28 41.23
CA VAL A 341 -28.15 -33.90 39.90
C VAL A 341 -28.19 -32.87 38.77
N SER A 342 -29.14 -31.92 38.79
CA SER A 342 -29.17 -30.78 37.86
C SER A 342 -29.80 -29.55 38.51
N ALA A 343 -29.54 -28.37 37.96
CA ALA A 343 -30.20 -27.13 38.39
C ALA A 343 -31.74 -27.25 38.30
N GLY A 344 -32.44 -26.70 39.29
CA GLY A 344 -33.90 -26.72 39.37
C GLY A 344 -34.41 -26.86 40.81
N THR A 345 -35.71 -27.16 40.95
CA THR A 345 -36.33 -27.52 42.24
C THR A 345 -36.91 -28.94 42.21
N ALA A 346 -36.85 -29.61 43.35
CA ALA A 346 -37.42 -30.94 43.57
C ALA A 346 -37.97 -31.04 45.00
N ILE A 347 -39.10 -31.71 45.16
CA ILE A 347 -39.71 -31.96 46.47
C ILE A 347 -39.40 -33.41 46.87
N ILE A 348 -38.76 -33.58 48.03
CA ILE A 348 -38.46 -34.88 48.60
C ILE A 348 -39.55 -35.22 49.61
N THR A 349 -40.24 -36.35 49.42
CA THR A 349 -41.33 -36.82 50.28
C THR A 349 -40.87 -38.00 51.13
N ALA A 350 -41.02 -37.88 52.45
CA ALA A 350 -41.03 -38.99 53.38
C ALA A 350 -42.47 -39.52 53.53
N ILE A 351 -42.64 -40.84 53.55
CA ILE A 351 -43.93 -41.53 53.69
C ILE A 351 -43.76 -42.61 54.76
N SER A 352 -44.67 -42.71 55.73
CA SER A 352 -44.62 -43.85 56.68
C SER A 352 -44.94 -45.16 55.96
N ALA A 353 -44.13 -46.19 56.18
CA ALA A 353 -44.36 -47.53 55.62
C ALA A 353 -45.50 -48.29 56.34
N SER A 354 -45.86 -47.89 57.56
CA SER A 354 -46.92 -48.50 58.37
C SER A 354 -48.29 -47.83 58.19
N ASP A 355 -48.32 -46.54 57.86
CA ASP A 355 -49.51 -45.82 57.39
C ASP A 355 -49.12 -44.88 56.25
N THR A 356 -49.36 -45.31 55.01
CA THR A 356 -48.97 -44.53 53.83
C THR A 356 -49.81 -43.26 53.61
N THR A 357 -50.77 -42.94 54.48
CA THR A 357 -51.42 -41.61 54.50
C THR A 357 -50.56 -40.55 55.18
N LYS A 358 -49.66 -40.94 56.11
CA LYS A 358 -48.76 -40.03 56.83
C LYS A 358 -47.54 -39.69 55.98
N ARG A 359 -47.36 -38.41 55.65
CA ARG A 359 -46.36 -37.92 54.70
C ARG A 359 -45.87 -36.53 55.07
N ALA A 360 -44.58 -36.28 54.85
CA ALA A 360 -43.94 -34.98 55.02
C ALA A 360 -43.05 -34.66 53.82
N THR A 361 -42.91 -33.37 53.48
CA THR A 361 -42.20 -32.91 52.27
C THR A 361 -41.11 -31.87 52.57
N SER A 362 -39.95 -32.03 51.97
CA SER A 362 -38.83 -31.07 52.02
C SER A 362 -38.54 -30.52 50.62
N LEU A 363 -38.45 -29.19 50.48
CA LEU A 363 -38.17 -28.52 49.21
C LEU A 363 -36.66 -28.35 48.99
N PHE A 364 -36.12 -28.99 47.96
CA PHE A 364 -34.74 -28.81 47.52
C PHE A 364 -34.66 -27.84 46.34
N THR A 365 -33.75 -26.87 46.44
CA THR A 365 -33.32 -26.03 45.32
C THR A 365 -31.87 -26.39 44.97
N VAL A 366 -31.65 -26.95 43.78
CA VAL A 366 -30.31 -27.27 43.28
C VAL A 366 -29.84 -26.09 42.43
N ARG A 367 -28.74 -25.45 42.84
CA ARG A 367 -28.21 -24.23 42.22
C ARG A 367 -26.96 -24.50 41.38
N TYR A 368 -26.60 -23.50 40.58
CA TYR A 368 -25.59 -23.61 39.54
C TYR A 368 -25.00 -22.24 39.17
N ALA A 369 -23.72 -22.18 38.76
CA ALA A 369 -23.03 -20.95 38.32
C ALA A 369 -23.09 -20.77 36.79
N ALA A 370 -24.10 -20.05 36.30
CA ALA A 370 -24.63 -20.09 34.93
C ALA A 370 -23.62 -20.38 33.78
N ALA A 371 -22.52 -19.63 33.65
CA ALA A 371 -21.45 -19.99 32.70
C ALA A 371 -20.09 -19.40 33.08
N VAL A 372 -19.04 -20.10 32.64
CA VAL A 372 -17.70 -19.53 32.43
C VAL A 372 -17.47 -19.51 30.92
N SER A 373 -16.99 -18.39 30.38
CA SER A 373 -16.46 -18.29 29.03
C SER A 373 -15.09 -17.63 29.06
N VAL A 374 -14.25 -17.89 28.05
CA VAL A 374 -12.99 -17.18 27.85
C VAL A 374 -12.94 -16.59 26.45
N SER A 375 -12.37 -15.38 26.34
CA SER A 375 -12.19 -14.69 25.07
C SER A 375 -10.72 -14.26 24.91
N PRO A 376 -10.05 -14.64 23.80
CA PRO A 376 -10.51 -15.58 22.77
C PRO A 376 -10.47 -17.05 23.25
N VAL A 377 -11.27 -17.92 22.62
CA VAL A 377 -11.29 -19.38 22.87
C VAL A 377 -10.07 -20.12 22.30
N ALA A 378 -9.31 -19.49 21.42
CA ALA A 378 -8.00 -19.94 20.99
C ALA A 378 -7.11 -18.72 20.71
N ALA A 379 -5.81 -18.83 20.99
CA ALA A 379 -4.85 -17.77 20.73
C ALA A 379 -3.51 -18.33 20.26
N THR A 380 -2.91 -17.68 19.28
CA THR A 380 -1.50 -17.89 18.92
C THR A 380 -0.64 -16.81 19.58
N VAL A 381 0.50 -17.21 20.17
CA VAL A 381 1.46 -16.34 20.85
C VAL A 381 2.88 -16.75 20.46
N GLY A 382 3.78 -15.79 20.26
CA GLY A 382 5.22 -16.06 20.04
C GLY A 382 5.94 -16.44 21.34
N VAL A 383 7.15 -17.00 21.25
CA VAL A 383 7.93 -17.34 22.47
C VAL A 383 8.35 -16.05 23.19
N GLY A 384 8.11 -15.96 24.50
CA GLY A 384 8.28 -14.72 25.29
C GLY A 384 7.27 -13.62 24.98
N GLY A 385 6.35 -13.83 24.04
CA GLY A 385 5.20 -12.96 23.81
C GLY A 385 4.13 -13.15 24.89
N THR A 386 3.30 -12.14 25.10
CA THR A 386 2.19 -12.18 26.06
C THR A 386 0.84 -11.96 25.40
N ARG A 387 -0.21 -12.55 25.99
CA ARG A 387 -1.60 -12.37 25.54
C ARG A 387 -2.55 -12.45 26.73
N ALA A 388 -3.34 -11.40 26.95
CA ALA A 388 -4.46 -11.47 27.89
C ALA A 388 -5.57 -12.38 27.32
N ILE A 389 -6.04 -13.32 28.13
CA ILE A 389 -7.28 -14.07 27.93
C ILE A 389 -8.27 -13.55 28.98
N VAL A 390 -9.40 -13.03 28.54
CA VAL A 390 -10.44 -12.51 29.45
C VAL A 390 -11.38 -13.65 29.79
N ALA A 391 -11.49 -13.99 31.07
CA ALA A 391 -12.57 -14.84 31.56
C ALA A 391 -13.80 -14.00 31.91
N THR A 392 -14.98 -14.42 31.46
CA THR A 392 -16.26 -13.87 31.88
C THR A 392 -17.05 -14.96 32.59
N VAL A 393 -17.37 -14.73 33.86
CA VAL A 393 -18.28 -15.58 34.62
C VAL A 393 -19.62 -14.87 34.69
N THR A 394 -20.66 -15.45 34.09
CA THR A 394 -22.03 -14.94 34.27
C THR A 394 -22.62 -15.54 35.53
N THR A 395 -22.88 -14.69 36.52
CA THR A 395 -23.47 -15.06 37.81
C THR A 395 -24.85 -14.44 37.96
N GLU A 396 -25.86 -15.25 38.25
CA GLU A 396 -27.15 -14.72 38.71
C GLU A 396 -27.06 -14.31 40.19
N ASN A 397 -27.65 -13.16 40.53
CA ASN A 397 -27.85 -12.70 41.91
C ASN A 397 -26.59 -12.62 42.80
N GLY A 398 -25.47 -12.14 42.24
CA GLY A 398 -24.35 -11.58 43.02
C GLY A 398 -23.32 -12.57 43.58
N ALA A 399 -23.25 -13.80 43.07
CA ALA A 399 -22.14 -14.71 43.37
C ALA A 399 -20.78 -14.14 42.87
N THR A 400 -19.67 -14.64 43.43
CA THR A 400 -18.34 -14.16 43.01
C THR A 400 -18.02 -14.54 41.56
N THR A 401 -17.59 -13.56 40.78
CA THR A 401 -17.13 -13.71 39.39
C THR A 401 -15.65 -14.11 39.30
N ALA A 402 -14.98 -14.32 40.44
CA ALA A 402 -13.57 -14.71 40.48
C ALA A 402 -13.32 -16.07 39.82
N VAL A 403 -12.20 -16.16 39.10
CA VAL A 403 -11.69 -17.40 38.51
C VAL A 403 -10.30 -17.74 39.02
N THR A 404 -9.98 -19.03 39.06
CA THR A 404 -8.60 -19.50 39.19
C THR A 404 -8.10 -19.92 37.81
N TRP A 405 -6.94 -19.38 37.41
CA TRP A 405 -6.27 -19.72 36.17
C TRP A 405 -5.28 -20.87 36.34
N ARG A 406 -5.20 -21.74 35.34
CA ARG A 406 -4.13 -22.75 35.21
C ARG A 406 -3.76 -22.95 33.74
N THR A 407 -2.55 -23.45 33.50
CA THR A 407 -2.08 -23.98 32.21
C THR A 407 -1.97 -25.50 32.30
N SER A 408 -2.27 -26.23 31.22
CA SER A 408 -2.02 -27.68 31.16
C SER A 408 -0.54 -28.02 30.96
N ASN A 409 0.29 -27.07 30.52
CA ASN A 409 1.72 -27.28 30.34
C ASN A 409 2.53 -25.97 30.55
N THR A 410 3.15 -25.86 31.72
CA THR A 410 3.99 -24.71 32.12
C THR A 410 5.27 -24.56 31.31
N SER A 411 5.80 -25.62 30.68
CA SER A 411 6.99 -25.50 29.82
C SER A 411 6.68 -24.94 28.43
N VAL A 412 5.41 -24.98 28.00
CA VAL A 412 4.93 -24.37 26.75
C VAL A 412 4.41 -22.96 27.01
N ALA A 413 3.49 -22.78 27.98
CA ALA A 413 2.95 -21.45 28.32
C ALA A 413 2.60 -21.34 29.80
N THR A 414 2.89 -20.20 30.41
CA THR A 414 2.46 -19.84 31.77
C THR A 414 1.29 -18.87 31.73
N VAL A 415 0.54 -18.74 32.84
CA VAL A 415 -0.58 -17.79 32.97
C VAL A 415 -0.54 -17.12 34.35
N SER A 416 -0.77 -15.80 34.39
CA SER A 416 -0.85 -15.03 35.62
C SER A 416 -2.17 -15.26 36.37
N SER A 417 -2.23 -14.83 37.64
CA SER A 417 -3.49 -14.73 38.40
C SER A 417 -4.53 -13.80 37.76
N THR A 418 -4.12 -12.94 36.83
CA THR A 418 -4.97 -12.00 36.07
C THR A 418 -5.33 -12.47 34.65
N GLY A 419 -4.95 -13.69 34.24
CA GLY A 419 -5.27 -14.24 32.92
C GLY A 419 -4.35 -13.77 31.78
N VAL A 420 -3.20 -13.18 32.10
CA VAL A 420 -2.15 -12.88 31.11
C VAL A 420 -1.32 -14.13 30.88
N VAL A 421 -1.37 -14.66 29.66
CA VAL A 421 -0.60 -15.82 29.22
C VAL A 421 0.74 -15.37 28.66
N THR A 422 1.82 -16.08 28.97
CA THR A 422 3.17 -15.86 28.44
C THR A 422 3.69 -17.14 27.79
N GLY A 423 4.09 -17.07 26.51
CA GLY A 423 4.70 -18.19 25.81
C GLY A 423 6.11 -18.48 26.33
N ILE A 424 6.44 -19.75 26.59
CA ILE A 424 7.74 -20.21 27.12
C ILE A 424 8.51 -21.03 26.09
N ALA A 425 7.84 -21.96 25.40
CA ALA A 425 8.43 -22.77 24.33
C ALA A 425 7.35 -23.22 23.33
N VAL A 426 7.77 -23.64 22.14
CA VAL A 426 6.86 -24.05 21.06
C VAL A 426 6.02 -25.26 21.46
N GLY A 427 4.71 -25.18 21.21
CA GLY A 427 3.76 -26.25 21.47
C GLY A 427 2.34 -25.75 21.73
N THR A 428 1.46 -26.63 22.18
CA THR A 428 0.09 -26.30 22.59
C THR A 428 -0.11 -26.49 24.08
N ALA A 429 -0.72 -25.50 24.74
CA ALA A 429 -1.14 -25.58 26.13
C ALA A 429 -2.61 -25.12 26.25
N GLU A 430 -3.39 -25.80 27.08
CA GLU A 430 -4.75 -25.34 27.42
C GLU A 430 -4.68 -24.45 28.66
N VAL A 431 -5.08 -23.19 28.51
CA VAL A 431 -5.26 -22.29 29.65
C VAL A 431 -6.71 -22.37 30.10
N SER A 432 -6.95 -22.93 31.28
CA SER A 432 -8.29 -23.04 31.87
C SER A 432 -8.54 -21.88 32.84
N ALA A 433 -9.65 -21.18 32.68
CA ALA A 433 -10.30 -20.44 33.76
C ALA A 433 -11.31 -21.37 34.45
N VAL A 434 -11.24 -21.50 35.78
CA VAL A 434 -12.19 -22.26 36.61
C VAL A 434 -12.94 -21.30 37.51
N ALA A 435 -14.27 -21.38 37.61
CA ALA A 435 -15.02 -20.53 38.54
C ALA A 435 -14.71 -20.89 40.00
N VAL A 436 -14.45 -19.88 40.84
CA VAL A 436 -14.26 -20.09 42.28
C VAL A 436 -15.57 -20.51 42.96
N ALA A 437 -16.72 -20.12 42.40
CA ALA A 437 -18.05 -20.47 42.90
C ALA A 437 -18.56 -21.88 42.49
N ASP A 438 -17.97 -22.50 41.46
CA ASP A 438 -18.34 -23.83 40.96
C ASP A 438 -17.15 -24.44 40.22
N THR A 439 -16.38 -25.29 40.89
CA THR A 439 -15.15 -25.88 40.33
C THR A 439 -15.44 -26.94 39.26
N SER A 440 -16.69 -27.38 39.09
CA SER A 440 -17.09 -28.20 37.94
C SER A 440 -16.99 -27.40 36.64
N ARG A 441 -17.20 -26.07 36.71
CA ARG A 441 -17.24 -25.19 35.55
C ARG A 441 -15.93 -24.47 35.26
N ARG A 442 -15.61 -24.55 33.99
CA ARG A 442 -14.38 -24.04 33.39
C ARG A 442 -14.61 -23.73 31.93
N ALA A 443 -13.86 -22.78 31.41
CA ALA A 443 -13.66 -22.63 29.99
C ALA A 443 -12.16 -22.69 29.68
N THR A 444 -11.80 -23.35 28.59
CA THR A 444 -10.43 -23.47 28.11
C THR A 444 -10.20 -22.53 26.94
N SER A 445 -9.02 -21.91 26.91
CA SER A 445 -8.47 -21.26 25.72
C SER A 445 -7.31 -22.10 25.23
N THR A 446 -7.35 -22.53 23.96
CA THR A 446 -6.24 -23.28 23.36
C THR A 446 -5.14 -22.30 22.97
N ILE A 447 -4.04 -22.32 23.70
CA ILE A 447 -2.87 -21.48 23.43
C ILE A 447 -1.91 -22.28 22.56
N THR A 448 -1.74 -21.84 21.32
CA THR A 448 -0.67 -22.32 20.44
C THR A 448 0.50 -21.36 20.59
N VAL A 449 1.56 -21.81 21.26
CA VAL A 449 2.83 -21.09 21.24
C VAL A 449 3.54 -21.50 19.96
N ALA A 450 3.44 -20.64 18.95
CA ALA A 450 4.16 -20.80 17.70
C ALA A 450 5.53 -20.16 17.83
N ALA A 451 6.55 -20.76 17.21
CA ALA A 451 7.76 -20.02 16.92
C ALA A 451 7.45 -18.92 15.89
N VAL A 452 8.07 -17.75 16.04
CA VAL A 452 7.94 -16.63 15.09
C VAL A 452 9.31 -16.10 14.66
N VAL A 453 9.38 -15.49 13.47
CA VAL A 453 10.50 -14.65 13.07
C VAL A 453 10.27 -13.26 13.68
N ARG A 454 11.08 -12.90 14.68
CA ARG A 454 10.94 -11.64 15.43
C ARG A 454 11.45 -10.43 14.66
N SER A 455 12.55 -10.62 13.92
CA SER A 455 13.12 -9.59 13.05
C SER A 455 14.01 -10.18 11.97
N LEU A 456 14.15 -9.42 10.89
CA LEU A 456 15.10 -9.60 9.81
C LEU A 456 15.69 -8.21 9.50
N SER A 457 17.01 -8.11 9.40
CA SER A 457 17.68 -6.94 8.83
C SER A 457 18.80 -7.36 7.87
N VAL A 458 19.13 -6.53 6.89
CA VAL A 458 20.25 -6.75 5.96
C VAL A 458 21.31 -5.66 6.07
N THR A 459 22.58 -6.09 6.16
CA THR A 459 23.75 -5.20 6.12
C THR A 459 24.61 -5.53 4.90
N PRO A 460 25.05 -4.55 4.09
CA PRO A 460 24.61 -3.14 4.10
C PRO A 460 23.21 -2.95 3.49
N GLY A 461 22.44 -2.00 4.02
CA GLY A 461 21.11 -1.64 3.49
C GLY A 461 21.15 -0.81 2.20
N THR A 462 22.31 -0.25 1.84
CA THR A 462 22.55 0.42 0.56
C THR A 462 23.93 0.08 0.02
N ALA A 463 24.08 0.00 -1.30
CA ALA A 463 25.37 -0.23 -1.97
C ALA A 463 25.43 0.55 -3.30
N ALA A 464 26.45 1.39 -3.45
CA ALA A 464 26.83 1.96 -4.74
C ALA A 464 27.98 1.12 -5.32
N MET A 465 27.84 0.67 -6.57
CA MET A 465 28.73 -0.31 -7.19
C MET A 465 29.10 0.10 -8.62
N LEU A 466 30.25 -0.37 -9.08
CA LEU A 466 30.61 -0.36 -10.49
C LEU A 466 30.19 -1.67 -11.15
N ALA A 467 29.82 -1.64 -12.43
CA ALA A 467 29.52 -2.87 -13.19
C ALA A 467 30.66 -3.90 -13.09
N GLY A 468 30.31 -5.16 -12.81
CA GLY A 468 31.25 -6.25 -12.55
C GLY A 468 31.74 -6.38 -11.09
N GLN A 469 31.49 -5.41 -10.20
CA GLN A 469 31.79 -5.56 -8.78
C GLN A 469 30.79 -6.48 -8.07
N THR A 470 31.19 -6.99 -6.90
CA THR A 470 30.36 -7.81 -6.01
C THR A 470 30.31 -7.25 -4.59
N VAL A 471 29.16 -7.33 -3.92
CA VAL A 471 29.01 -7.06 -2.49
C VAL A 471 28.28 -8.22 -1.81
N GLN A 472 28.77 -8.65 -0.65
CA GLN A 472 28.12 -9.70 0.13
C GLN A 472 27.08 -9.06 1.06
N LEU A 473 25.82 -9.47 0.94
CA LEU A 473 24.80 -9.12 1.91
C LEU A 473 24.89 -10.06 3.12
N VAL A 474 24.79 -9.49 4.33
CA VAL A 474 24.78 -10.22 5.59
C VAL A 474 23.40 -10.03 6.23
N PRO A 475 22.50 -11.04 6.16
CA PRO A 475 21.22 -11.01 6.85
C PRO A 475 21.41 -11.34 8.34
N THR A 476 20.71 -10.63 9.21
CA THR A 476 20.56 -10.99 10.63
C THR A 476 19.10 -11.37 10.86
N VAL A 477 18.85 -12.65 11.15
CA VAL A 477 17.51 -13.19 11.44
C VAL A 477 17.41 -13.55 12.91
N VAL A 478 16.44 -12.97 13.61
CA VAL A 478 16.10 -13.37 14.98
C VAL A 478 14.79 -14.15 14.90
N ALA A 479 14.85 -15.47 15.13
CA ALA A 479 13.69 -16.36 15.08
C ALA A 479 13.71 -17.35 16.26
N ASP A 480 12.52 -17.77 16.67
CA ASP A 480 12.36 -18.79 17.71
C ASP A 480 12.66 -20.19 17.16
N ALA A 481 13.40 -21.02 17.90
CA ALA A 481 13.58 -22.42 17.54
C ALA A 481 12.23 -23.16 17.55
N PRO A 482 11.92 -24.05 16.57
CA PRO A 482 12.84 -24.63 15.58
C PRO A 482 12.81 -23.97 14.19
N LEU A 483 12.38 -22.70 14.06
CA LEU A 483 12.35 -22.05 12.74
C LEU A 483 13.74 -21.88 12.14
N SER A 484 13.81 -21.99 10.82
CA SER A 484 15.05 -21.74 10.08
C SER A 484 15.37 -20.25 10.04
N THR A 485 16.63 -19.91 10.33
CA THR A 485 17.21 -18.58 10.09
C THR A 485 17.63 -18.37 8.63
N ALA A 486 17.33 -19.32 7.73
CA ALA A 486 17.60 -19.17 6.31
C ALA A 486 16.74 -18.07 5.66
N VAL A 487 17.31 -17.44 4.63
CA VAL A 487 16.66 -16.41 3.82
C VAL A 487 16.75 -16.77 2.34
N THR A 488 15.82 -16.24 1.54
CA THR A 488 15.92 -16.17 0.09
C THR A 488 16.23 -14.74 -0.34
N TYR A 489 16.93 -14.60 -1.47
CA TYR A 489 17.27 -13.33 -2.08
C TYR A 489 16.57 -13.19 -3.43
N ARG A 490 15.98 -12.02 -3.71
CA ARG A 490 15.41 -11.70 -5.02
C ARG A 490 15.74 -10.26 -5.41
N SER A 491 16.46 -10.11 -6.52
CA SER A 491 16.59 -8.81 -7.19
C SER A 491 15.28 -8.40 -7.86
N THR A 492 14.90 -7.12 -7.76
CA THR A 492 13.78 -6.56 -8.52
C THR A 492 14.13 -6.35 -9.99
N ASN A 493 15.41 -6.14 -10.31
CA ASN A 493 15.94 -6.10 -11.67
C ASN A 493 17.30 -6.82 -11.75
N SER A 494 17.27 -8.10 -12.13
CA SER A 494 18.46 -8.96 -12.26
C SER A 494 19.39 -8.58 -13.41
N ALA A 495 18.91 -7.82 -14.40
CA ALA A 495 19.76 -7.28 -15.46
C ALA A 495 20.60 -6.08 -14.99
N VAL A 496 20.18 -5.38 -13.93
CA VAL A 496 20.96 -4.30 -13.29
C VAL A 496 21.88 -4.88 -12.21
N ALA A 497 21.33 -5.61 -11.24
CA ALA A 497 22.11 -6.30 -10.22
C ALA A 497 21.54 -7.70 -9.99
N SER A 498 22.36 -8.73 -10.16
CA SER A 498 22.01 -10.11 -9.85
C SER A 498 22.40 -10.45 -8.40
N VAL A 499 21.81 -11.51 -7.84
CA VAL A 499 22.14 -11.99 -6.49
C VAL A 499 22.17 -13.51 -6.46
N SER A 500 23.17 -14.09 -5.82
CA SER A 500 23.32 -15.53 -5.67
C SER A 500 22.46 -16.07 -4.51
N ALA A 501 22.28 -17.39 -4.46
CA ALA A 501 21.62 -18.06 -3.32
C ALA A 501 22.35 -17.83 -1.97
N ALA A 502 23.62 -17.43 -2.00
CA ALA A 502 24.41 -17.10 -0.81
C ALA A 502 24.38 -15.61 -0.44
N GLY A 503 23.60 -14.77 -1.13
CA GLY A 503 23.51 -13.32 -0.85
C GLY A 503 24.64 -12.48 -1.43
N LEU A 504 25.52 -13.06 -2.25
CA LEU A 504 26.51 -12.31 -3.02
C LEU A 504 25.79 -11.61 -4.18
N VAL A 505 25.74 -10.29 -4.13
CA VAL A 505 25.18 -9.43 -5.17
C VAL A 505 26.28 -9.08 -6.16
N THR A 506 25.99 -9.22 -7.46
CA THR A 506 26.88 -8.84 -8.56
C THR A 506 26.23 -7.74 -9.38
N ALA A 507 26.94 -6.62 -9.57
CA ALA A 507 26.52 -5.54 -10.46
C ALA A 507 26.67 -5.98 -11.92
N VAL A 508 25.57 -5.98 -12.68
CA VAL A 508 25.49 -6.53 -14.05
C VAL A 508 25.45 -5.42 -15.11
N ALA A 509 24.51 -4.47 -14.99
CA ALA A 509 24.36 -3.34 -15.89
C ALA A 509 23.80 -2.11 -15.17
N LEU A 510 23.77 -0.98 -15.87
CA LEU A 510 23.57 0.34 -15.26
C LEU A 510 22.11 0.60 -14.85
N GLY A 511 21.95 1.24 -13.69
CA GLY A 511 20.65 1.61 -13.13
C GLY A 511 20.57 1.32 -11.63
N SER A 512 19.35 1.26 -11.10
CA SER A 512 19.09 0.89 -9.70
C SER A 512 18.27 -0.41 -9.61
N SER A 513 18.56 -1.24 -8.62
CA SER A 513 17.80 -2.44 -8.28
C SER A 513 17.67 -2.58 -6.77
N SER A 514 16.59 -3.19 -6.31
CA SER A 514 16.38 -3.54 -4.90
C SER A 514 16.59 -5.04 -4.75
N ILE A 515 17.45 -5.44 -3.81
CA ILE A 515 17.61 -6.83 -3.41
C ILE A 515 16.72 -7.07 -2.20
N VAL A 516 15.58 -7.71 -2.42
CA VAL A 516 14.67 -8.14 -1.36
C VAL A 516 15.26 -9.38 -0.70
N VAL A 517 15.42 -9.31 0.63
CA VAL A 517 15.77 -10.44 1.49
C VAL A 517 14.50 -10.86 2.21
N GLN A 518 14.17 -12.15 2.17
CA GLN A 518 12.91 -12.69 2.70
C GLN A 518 13.21 -13.92 3.56
N SER A 519 12.54 -14.08 4.71
CA SER A 519 12.74 -15.30 5.52
C SER A 519 12.12 -16.52 4.84
N VAL A 520 12.81 -17.66 4.92
CA VAL A 520 12.27 -18.98 4.51
C VAL A 520 11.22 -19.46 5.52
N ALA A 521 11.34 -19.06 6.78
CA ALA A 521 10.43 -19.45 7.87
C ALA A 521 9.14 -18.62 7.90
N ASP A 522 9.20 -17.35 7.51
CA ASP A 522 8.02 -16.47 7.39
C ASP A 522 8.15 -15.55 6.16
N THR A 523 7.41 -15.87 5.10
CA THR A 523 7.43 -15.09 3.85
C THR A 523 6.85 -13.68 3.97
N THR A 524 6.17 -13.34 5.07
CA THR A 524 5.72 -11.96 5.32
C THR A 524 6.86 -11.07 5.83
N VAL A 525 7.87 -11.64 6.48
CA VAL A 525 9.04 -10.94 7.01
C VAL A 525 10.10 -10.79 5.92
N ARG A 526 10.36 -9.53 5.55
CA ARG A 526 11.31 -9.14 4.50
C ARG A 526 12.01 -7.82 4.83
N ASP A 527 13.23 -7.68 4.38
CA ASP A 527 14.00 -6.42 4.36
C ASP A 527 14.55 -6.17 2.93
N THR A 528 15.15 -5.01 2.66
CA THR A 528 15.58 -4.63 1.31
C THR A 528 16.87 -3.81 1.29
N ALA A 529 17.89 -4.34 0.59
CA ALA A 529 19.09 -3.58 0.25
C ALA A 529 18.89 -2.84 -1.09
N PHE A 530 19.22 -1.56 -1.16
CA PHE A 530 19.17 -0.77 -2.39
C PHE A 530 20.54 -0.73 -3.07
N VAL A 531 20.60 -1.17 -4.33
CA VAL A 531 21.82 -1.25 -5.13
C VAL A 531 21.74 -0.27 -6.28
N SER A 532 22.71 0.64 -6.39
CA SER A 532 22.91 1.48 -7.58
C SER A 532 24.16 1.03 -8.31
N VAL A 533 24.00 0.70 -9.60
CA VAL A 533 25.08 0.29 -10.50
C VAL A 533 25.37 1.43 -11.46
N SER A 534 26.55 2.01 -11.28
CA SER A 534 27.14 3.01 -12.17
C SER A 534 28.27 2.37 -12.97
N ASN A 535 28.79 3.07 -13.99
CA ASN A 535 30.08 2.72 -14.54
C ASN A 535 31.14 3.60 -13.90
N GLY A 536 32.35 3.06 -13.73
CA GLY A 536 33.47 3.90 -13.31
C GLY A 536 33.76 4.93 -14.39
N LEU A 537 34.15 6.14 -14.02
CA LEU A 537 34.73 7.08 -14.98
C LEU A 537 36.08 6.55 -15.50
N ALA A 538 36.55 7.19 -16.57
CA ALA A 538 37.77 6.82 -17.27
C ALA A 538 38.98 6.62 -16.34
N THR A 539 39.65 5.48 -16.49
CA THR A 539 40.94 5.20 -15.84
C THR A 539 42.14 5.71 -16.65
N THR A 540 41.91 6.13 -17.90
CA THR A 540 42.93 6.63 -18.83
C THR A 540 42.50 7.97 -19.41
N TRP A 541 43.41 8.94 -19.42
CA TRP A 541 43.12 10.33 -19.79
C TRP A 541 44.20 10.85 -20.75
N ALA A 542 43.79 11.53 -21.81
CA ALA A 542 44.70 11.99 -22.86
C ALA A 542 44.41 13.44 -23.27
N ALA A 543 45.42 14.31 -23.16
CA ALA A 543 45.37 15.70 -23.58
C ALA A 543 45.32 15.87 -25.10
N THR A 544 44.55 16.83 -25.58
CA THR A 544 44.49 17.33 -26.95
C THR A 544 44.25 18.84 -26.93
N ARG A 545 44.85 19.61 -27.85
CA ARG A 545 44.71 21.07 -27.92
C ARG A 545 43.76 21.47 -29.04
N LEU A 546 42.71 22.24 -28.72
CA LEU A 546 41.73 22.71 -29.70
C LEU A 546 42.23 23.93 -30.52
N GLY A 547 43.13 24.74 -29.94
CA GLY A 547 43.76 25.90 -30.60
C GLY A 547 44.85 25.57 -31.62
N GLY A 548 45.22 24.29 -31.76
CA GLY A 548 46.29 23.84 -32.65
C GLY A 548 47.67 23.83 -32.00
N ALA A 549 48.72 23.92 -32.82
CA ALA A 549 50.11 23.72 -32.38
C ALA A 549 50.80 24.98 -31.83
N LEU A 550 50.41 26.17 -32.27
CA LEU A 550 50.92 27.44 -31.77
C LEU A 550 49.96 27.96 -30.68
N TYR A 551 50.33 27.76 -29.41
CA TYR A 551 49.48 28.05 -28.25
C TYR A 551 50.16 28.92 -27.18
N GLU A 552 51.48 28.92 -27.14
CA GLU A 552 52.29 29.84 -26.32
C GLU A 552 52.31 31.25 -26.91
N ASP A 553 52.62 32.26 -26.10
CA ASP A 553 52.68 33.68 -26.49
C ASP A 553 53.65 33.93 -27.66
N VAL A 554 53.20 34.65 -28.69
CA VAL A 554 53.95 34.87 -29.95
C VAL A 554 54.84 36.11 -29.85
N VAL A 555 56.06 35.91 -29.34
CA VAL A 555 57.05 36.97 -29.07
C VAL A 555 57.70 37.55 -30.33
N SER A 556 57.70 36.81 -31.44
CA SER A 556 58.14 37.32 -32.75
C SER A 556 57.31 36.71 -33.87
N LEU A 557 57.02 37.49 -34.90
CA LEU A 557 56.17 37.11 -36.03
C LEU A 557 56.62 37.85 -37.29
N ARG A 558 56.83 37.10 -38.38
CA ARG A 558 57.08 37.64 -39.70
C ARG A 558 56.16 37.00 -40.74
N GLY A 559 55.23 37.78 -41.28
CA GLY A 559 54.53 37.44 -42.51
C GLY A 559 55.45 37.65 -43.71
N ILE A 560 55.49 36.67 -44.62
CA ILE A 560 56.12 36.85 -45.94
C ILE A 560 55.03 37.12 -46.98
N ASP A 561 53.95 36.34 -46.95
CA ASP A 561 52.77 36.47 -47.80
C ASP A 561 51.56 35.75 -47.15
N ALA A 562 50.38 35.82 -47.78
CA ALA A 562 49.16 35.21 -47.24
C ALA A 562 49.20 33.66 -47.05
N SER A 563 50.14 32.97 -47.69
CA SER A 563 50.37 31.52 -47.58
C SER A 563 51.55 31.14 -46.69
N SER A 564 52.43 32.08 -46.32
CA SER A 564 53.67 31.77 -45.61
C SER A 564 54.04 32.85 -44.58
N ALA A 565 54.15 32.42 -43.33
CA ALA A 565 54.59 33.23 -42.20
C ALA A 565 55.40 32.38 -41.21
N PHE A 566 56.25 33.03 -40.43
CA PHE A 566 57.09 32.39 -39.42
C PHE A 566 56.89 33.09 -38.07
N ALA A 567 56.82 32.31 -37.00
CA ALA A 567 56.59 32.79 -35.65
C ALA A 567 57.59 32.17 -34.67
N VAL A 568 57.89 32.89 -33.59
CA VAL A 568 58.63 32.37 -32.42
C VAL A 568 57.76 32.55 -31.20
N ASN A 569 57.66 31.50 -30.39
CA ASN A 569 56.91 31.54 -29.14
C ASN A 569 57.78 31.88 -27.92
N SER A 570 57.16 32.17 -26.78
CA SER A 570 57.80 32.47 -25.49
C SER A 570 58.78 31.40 -24.98
N VAL A 571 58.59 30.13 -25.38
CA VAL A 571 59.48 29.01 -25.06
C VAL A 571 60.75 29.02 -25.91
N GLY A 572 60.69 29.64 -27.10
CA GLY A 572 61.79 29.76 -28.06
C GLY A 572 61.77 28.73 -29.19
N ASP A 573 60.62 28.15 -29.50
CA ASP A 573 60.39 27.28 -30.67
C ASP A 573 59.94 28.10 -31.87
N VAL A 574 60.43 27.75 -33.07
CA VAL A 574 60.07 28.39 -34.35
C VAL A 574 58.95 27.61 -35.01
N PHE A 575 57.88 28.31 -35.39
CA PHE A 575 56.72 27.79 -36.09
C PHE A 575 56.63 28.35 -37.50
N ARG A 576 56.07 27.57 -38.42
CA ARG A 576 55.75 27.98 -39.79
C ARG A 576 54.26 27.82 -40.08
N TRP A 577 53.69 28.84 -40.72
CA TRP A 577 52.38 28.81 -41.37
C TRP A 577 52.52 28.36 -42.82
N ASN A 578 51.61 27.50 -43.28
CA ASN A 578 51.63 26.91 -44.62
C ASN A 578 50.37 27.23 -45.47
N GLY A 579 49.66 28.30 -45.15
CA GLY A 579 48.39 28.67 -45.79
C GLY A 579 47.16 28.00 -45.16
N SER A 580 47.34 27.08 -44.22
CA SER A 580 46.24 26.38 -43.55
C SER A 580 46.43 26.10 -42.05
N THR A 581 47.67 25.94 -41.59
CA THR A 581 48.00 25.66 -40.18
C THR A 581 49.40 26.12 -39.81
N TRP A 582 49.57 26.44 -38.53
CA TRP A 582 50.86 26.49 -37.86
C TRP A 582 51.37 25.10 -37.52
N SER A 583 52.66 24.86 -37.75
CA SER A 583 53.40 23.67 -37.33
C SER A 583 54.78 24.06 -36.79
N VAL A 584 55.29 23.33 -35.80
CA VAL A 584 56.68 23.49 -35.33
C VAL A 584 57.63 23.21 -36.50
N ALA A 585 58.48 24.17 -36.82
CA ALA A 585 59.53 24.04 -37.83
C ALA A 585 60.88 23.70 -37.18
N VAL A 586 61.19 24.33 -36.04
CA VAL A 586 62.39 24.07 -35.24
C VAL A 586 62.05 24.18 -33.75
N ARG A 587 62.65 23.33 -32.90
CA ARG A 587 62.61 23.51 -31.45
C ARG A 587 63.89 24.16 -30.95
N GLY A 588 63.78 25.23 -30.15
CA GLY A 588 64.94 25.96 -29.62
C GLY A 588 65.82 25.06 -28.73
N ALA A 589 65.18 24.23 -27.91
CA ALA A 589 65.86 23.28 -27.03
C ALA A 589 66.79 22.30 -27.78
N SER A 590 66.45 21.90 -29.02
CA SER A 590 67.30 21.04 -29.85
C SER A 590 68.58 21.73 -30.34
N TYR A 591 68.66 23.06 -30.22
CA TYR A 591 69.79 23.91 -30.60
C TYR A 591 70.44 24.57 -29.37
N GLY A 592 70.08 24.15 -28.15
CA GLY A 592 70.62 24.70 -26.90
C GLY A 592 70.29 26.18 -26.68
N THR A 593 69.18 26.67 -27.25
CA THR A 593 68.79 28.09 -27.24
C THR A 593 67.30 28.25 -26.95
N GLN A 594 66.90 29.48 -26.64
CA GLN A 594 65.54 29.94 -26.88
C GLN A 594 65.63 30.97 -28.01
N PHE A 595 64.96 30.72 -29.14
CA PHE A 595 64.84 31.74 -30.17
C PHE A 595 63.97 32.90 -29.66
N LEU A 596 64.24 34.10 -30.16
CA LEU A 596 63.66 35.36 -29.66
C LEU A 596 63.12 36.23 -30.78
N ALA A 597 63.76 36.19 -31.95
CA ALA A 597 63.28 36.86 -33.15
C ALA A 597 63.43 35.98 -34.40
N VAL A 598 62.49 36.14 -35.33
CA VAL A 598 62.54 35.57 -36.69
C VAL A 598 62.26 36.65 -37.73
N HIS A 599 63.07 36.69 -38.79
CA HIS A 599 62.88 37.63 -39.89
C HIS A 599 63.47 37.08 -41.19
N GLY A 600 62.79 37.32 -42.32
CA GLY A 600 63.27 36.91 -43.63
C GLY A 600 63.02 37.94 -44.72
N SER A 601 63.78 37.88 -45.81
CA SER A 601 63.50 38.70 -47.01
C SER A 601 62.61 37.96 -48.01
N SER A 602 62.44 36.64 -47.88
CA SER A 602 61.61 35.80 -48.73
C SER A 602 61.25 34.48 -48.02
N ASN A 603 60.48 33.62 -48.69
CA ASN A 603 60.18 32.26 -48.22
C ASN A 603 61.38 31.28 -48.22
N SER A 604 62.53 31.74 -48.71
CA SER A 604 63.78 30.98 -48.88
C SER A 604 65.01 31.71 -48.33
N ASN A 605 64.79 32.67 -47.45
CA ASN A 605 65.82 33.39 -46.70
C ASN A 605 65.17 33.91 -45.42
N VAL A 606 65.15 33.07 -44.38
CA VAL A 606 64.62 33.42 -43.06
C VAL A 606 65.66 33.09 -41.99
N MET A 607 66.00 34.09 -41.18
CA MET A 607 66.90 33.94 -40.04
C MET A 607 66.10 33.90 -38.74
N ALA A 608 66.49 33.04 -37.80
CA ALA A 608 66.04 33.10 -36.42
C ALA A 608 67.24 33.19 -35.46
N VAL A 609 67.12 34.01 -34.41
CA VAL A 609 68.21 34.32 -33.47
C VAL A 609 67.73 34.23 -32.02
N GLY A 610 68.62 33.88 -31.10
CA GLY A 610 68.22 33.54 -29.73
C GLY A 610 69.28 33.75 -28.63
N THR A 611 69.07 33.07 -27.51
CA THR A 611 70.04 32.99 -26.40
C THR A 611 71.32 32.25 -26.83
N ASN A 612 72.39 32.41 -26.04
CA ASN A 612 73.72 31.81 -26.29
C ASN A 612 74.35 32.20 -27.64
N GLY A 613 73.90 33.30 -28.25
CA GLY A 613 74.37 33.77 -29.56
C GLY A 613 73.98 32.89 -30.74
N VAL A 614 73.06 31.93 -30.56
CA VAL A 614 72.68 30.99 -31.62
C VAL A 614 71.90 31.70 -32.73
N THR A 615 72.31 31.46 -33.97
CA THR A 615 71.65 31.94 -35.19
C THR A 615 71.42 30.77 -36.16
N ILE A 616 70.21 30.66 -36.69
CA ILE A 616 69.86 29.64 -37.70
C ILE A 616 69.25 30.28 -38.95
N HIS A 617 69.49 29.68 -40.11
CA HIS A 617 69.05 30.15 -41.42
C HIS A 617 68.18 29.10 -42.11
N PHE A 618 67.11 29.55 -42.80
CA PHE A 618 66.24 28.72 -43.62
C PHE A 618 66.37 29.07 -45.10
N ASP A 619 66.89 28.13 -45.89
CA ASP A 619 67.18 28.29 -47.32
C ASP A 619 65.97 28.07 -48.25
N GLY A 620 64.80 27.78 -47.68
CA GLY A 620 63.59 27.36 -48.41
C GLY A 620 63.26 25.88 -48.23
N SER A 621 64.23 25.06 -47.81
CA SER A 621 64.13 23.61 -47.66
C SER A 621 64.54 23.11 -46.26
N ILE A 622 65.66 23.58 -45.72
CA ILE A 622 66.25 23.13 -44.45
C ILE A 622 66.65 24.30 -43.56
N TRP A 623 66.80 24.03 -42.26
CA TRP A 623 67.40 24.96 -41.30
C TRP A 623 68.86 24.57 -41.02
N SER A 624 69.80 25.50 -41.25
CA SER A 624 71.23 25.39 -40.89
C SER A 624 71.57 26.22 -39.65
N ILE A 625 72.63 25.85 -38.93
CA ILE A 625 73.26 26.74 -37.93
C ILE A 625 74.27 27.63 -38.65
N GLU A 626 74.12 28.94 -38.47
CA GLU A 626 75.12 29.92 -38.89
C GLU A 626 75.97 30.32 -37.69
N SER A 627 77.28 30.53 -37.90
CA SER A 627 78.17 31.03 -36.84
C SER A 627 78.01 32.53 -36.69
N SER A 628 77.60 32.98 -35.50
CA SER A 628 77.35 34.38 -35.16
C SER A 628 78.59 35.17 -34.71
N GLY A 629 79.65 34.45 -34.31
CA GLY A 629 80.85 35.04 -33.71
C GLY A 629 80.68 35.55 -32.26
N THR A 630 79.57 35.23 -31.59
CA THR A 630 79.29 35.68 -30.20
C THR A 630 78.51 34.62 -29.41
N THR A 631 78.55 34.72 -28.08
CA THR A 631 77.70 33.95 -27.16
C THR A 631 76.63 34.80 -26.46
N ASN A 632 76.63 36.13 -26.68
CA ASN A 632 75.63 37.03 -26.10
C ASN A 632 74.24 36.75 -26.71
N ARG A 633 73.19 36.86 -25.89
CA ARG A 633 71.79 36.73 -26.33
C ARG A 633 71.45 37.77 -27.40
N LEU A 634 70.89 37.32 -28.51
CA LEU A 634 70.42 38.14 -29.63
C LEU A 634 68.89 38.29 -29.54
N ASN A 635 68.40 39.52 -29.36
CA ASN A 635 66.98 39.81 -29.16
C ASN A 635 66.23 40.07 -30.47
N SER A 636 66.92 40.52 -31.53
CA SER A 636 66.29 40.91 -32.78
C SER A 636 67.18 40.66 -33.99
N VAL A 637 66.56 40.34 -35.13
CA VAL A 637 67.19 40.17 -36.43
C VAL A 637 66.34 40.86 -37.50
N PHE A 638 67.00 41.48 -38.46
CA PHE A 638 66.39 42.09 -39.64
C PHE A 638 67.19 41.72 -40.88
N MET A 639 66.49 41.13 -41.87
CA MET A 639 67.05 40.72 -43.16
C MET A 639 66.49 41.61 -44.25
N GLU A 640 67.36 42.45 -44.82
CA GLU A 640 67.04 43.37 -45.92
C GLU A 640 67.02 42.63 -47.26
N SER A 641 67.92 41.66 -47.43
CA SER A 641 67.99 40.76 -48.59
C SER A 641 68.68 39.44 -48.21
N THR A 642 68.98 38.60 -49.20
CA THR A 642 69.91 37.46 -49.03
C THR A 642 71.34 37.91 -48.73
N LEU A 643 71.72 39.12 -49.11
CA LEU A 643 73.11 39.63 -49.03
C LEU A 643 73.34 40.65 -47.90
N SER A 644 72.27 41.13 -47.24
CA SER A 644 72.33 42.18 -46.23
C SER A 644 71.36 41.91 -45.09
N GLY A 645 71.87 41.98 -43.86
CA GLY A 645 71.08 41.78 -42.65
C GLY A 645 71.85 42.18 -41.40
N PHE A 646 71.12 42.39 -40.30
CA PHE A 646 71.64 42.81 -39.01
C PHE A 646 70.95 42.02 -37.88
N ALA A 647 71.68 41.73 -36.81
CA ALA A 647 71.11 41.19 -35.58
C ALA A 647 71.68 41.95 -34.37
N VAL A 648 70.89 42.11 -33.31
CA VAL A 648 71.28 42.89 -32.11
C VAL A 648 70.85 42.20 -30.82
N GLY A 649 71.50 42.53 -29.71
CA GLY A 649 71.28 41.84 -28.44
C GLY A 649 71.85 42.52 -27.19
N GLU A 650 72.09 41.70 -26.17
CA GLU A 650 72.62 42.13 -24.87
C GLU A 650 74.03 42.73 -24.96
N ASN A 651 74.40 43.53 -23.95
CA ASN A 651 75.73 44.15 -23.82
C ASN A 651 76.18 44.96 -25.06
N GLY A 652 75.24 45.63 -25.74
CA GLY A 652 75.51 46.40 -26.96
C GLY A 652 75.86 45.56 -28.19
N THR A 653 75.63 44.25 -28.17
CA THR A 653 76.00 43.35 -29.29
C THR A 653 75.25 43.72 -30.56
N ALA A 654 75.99 43.92 -31.66
CA ALA A 654 75.45 44.00 -33.02
C ALA A 654 76.25 43.10 -33.96
N LEU A 655 75.54 42.42 -34.86
CA LEU A 655 76.08 41.56 -35.91
C LEU A 655 75.64 42.08 -37.28
N ARG A 656 76.47 41.87 -38.30
CA ARG A 656 76.17 42.16 -39.70
C ARG A 656 76.37 40.92 -40.58
N TRP A 657 75.35 40.61 -41.38
CA TRP A 657 75.38 39.58 -42.42
C TRP A 657 75.86 40.18 -43.75
N ASN A 658 76.60 39.40 -44.53
CA ASN A 658 77.22 39.81 -45.80
C ASN A 658 76.81 38.94 -47.01
N GLY A 659 75.87 38.01 -46.84
CA GLY A 659 75.51 37.00 -47.85
C GLY A 659 76.06 35.60 -47.59
N SER A 660 76.99 35.43 -46.65
CA SER A 660 77.60 34.12 -46.34
C SER A 660 77.98 33.91 -44.87
N THR A 661 78.26 34.97 -44.12
CA THR A 661 78.69 34.91 -42.72
C THR A 661 78.15 36.08 -41.91
N TRP A 662 77.96 35.86 -40.60
CA TRP A 662 77.81 36.95 -39.63
C TRP A 662 79.18 37.47 -39.19
N SER A 663 79.24 38.76 -38.89
CA SER A 663 80.42 39.44 -38.35
C SER A 663 80.01 40.36 -37.20
N VAL A 664 80.75 40.33 -36.09
CA VAL A 664 80.51 41.22 -34.94
C VAL A 664 80.90 42.65 -35.32
N SER A 665 80.02 43.61 -35.04
CA SER A 665 80.23 45.03 -35.31
C SER A 665 80.22 45.81 -33.99
N SER A 666 81.28 46.55 -33.71
CA SER A 666 81.37 47.34 -32.47
C SER A 666 80.39 48.51 -32.49
N THR A 667 79.60 48.64 -31.43
CA THR A 667 78.59 49.69 -31.24
C THR A 667 79.07 50.85 -30.36
N GLY A 668 80.11 50.63 -29.55
CA GLY A 668 80.47 51.53 -28.45
C GLY A 668 79.46 51.58 -27.30
N SER A 669 78.46 50.68 -27.28
CA SER A 669 77.43 50.62 -26.24
C SER A 669 77.59 49.40 -25.33
N THR A 670 77.00 49.48 -24.14
CA THR A 670 76.82 48.37 -23.20
C THR A 670 75.34 48.09 -22.91
N GLN A 671 74.42 48.85 -23.49
CA GLN A 671 72.98 48.68 -23.25
C GLN A 671 72.44 47.46 -24.02
N THR A 672 71.46 46.76 -23.45
CA THR A 672 70.74 45.71 -24.19
C THR A 672 69.94 46.34 -25.32
N LEU A 673 70.23 45.92 -26.55
CA LEU A 673 69.50 46.28 -27.76
C LEU A 673 68.35 45.27 -27.94
N ASN A 674 67.14 45.79 -28.12
CA ASN A 674 65.90 45.03 -28.14
C ASN A 674 65.37 44.80 -29.56
N SER A 675 65.55 45.77 -30.46
CA SER A 675 65.06 45.71 -31.84
C SER A 675 66.01 46.38 -32.82
N VAL A 676 66.08 45.83 -34.05
CA VAL A 676 66.82 46.41 -35.19
C VAL A 676 65.95 46.43 -36.45
N TRP A 677 66.12 47.47 -37.25
CA TRP A 677 65.50 47.62 -38.57
C TRP A 677 66.50 48.27 -39.55
N ALA A 678 66.45 47.93 -40.84
CA ALA A 678 67.38 48.47 -41.84
C ALA A 678 66.73 48.75 -43.20
N SER A 679 67.30 49.71 -43.94
CA SER A 679 66.96 50.03 -45.32
C SER A 679 68.07 50.85 -45.99
N GLY A 680 68.42 50.50 -47.23
CA GLY A 680 69.50 51.15 -47.98
C GLY A 680 70.88 50.90 -47.38
N GLY A 681 71.06 49.78 -46.66
CA GLY A 681 72.28 49.49 -45.90
C GLY A 681 72.51 50.38 -44.66
N ILE A 682 71.57 51.27 -44.33
CA ILE A 682 71.50 52.03 -43.07
C ILE A 682 70.63 51.22 -42.10
N ALA A 683 71.08 51.05 -40.87
CA ALA A 683 70.32 50.36 -39.82
C ALA A 683 70.10 51.24 -38.60
N PHE A 684 69.00 51.01 -37.89
CA PHE A 684 68.70 51.59 -36.59
C PHE A 684 68.47 50.47 -35.58
N ALA A 685 69.10 50.57 -34.41
CA ALA A 685 68.90 49.65 -33.30
C ALA A 685 68.48 50.44 -32.06
N VAL A 686 67.51 49.91 -31.31
CA VAL A 686 66.95 50.56 -30.12
C VAL A 686 66.96 49.62 -28.91
N GLY A 687 67.03 50.15 -27.70
CA GLY A 687 67.25 49.33 -26.51
C GLY A 687 66.85 49.96 -25.18
N ALA A 688 67.43 49.40 -24.11
CA ALA A 688 67.23 49.85 -22.74
C ALA A 688 67.70 51.29 -22.50
N ASN A 689 67.11 51.96 -21.50
CA ASN A 689 67.48 53.29 -21.03
C ASN A 689 67.49 54.39 -22.12
N GLY A 690 66.59 54.31 -23.10
CA GLY A 690 66.50 55.25 -24.22
C GLY A 690 67.58 55.07 -25.29
N GLU A 691 68.37 53.99 -25.27
CA GLU A 691 69.46 53.81 -26.24
C GLU A 691 68.94 53.71 -27.68
N VAL A 692 69.48 54.55 -28.56
CA VAL A 692 69.28 54.46 -30.01
C VAL A 692 70.63 54.58 -30.72
N LEU A 693 70.92 53.61 -31.59
CA LEU A 693 72.11 53.55 -32.43
C LEU A 693 71.73 53.58 -33.91
N ARG A 694 72.55 54.23 -34.73
CA ARG A 694 72.41 54.28 -36.19
C ARG A 694 73.68 53.79 -36.86
N PHE A 695 73.55 52.78 -37.73
CA PHE A 695 74.61 52.29 -38.59
C PHE A 695 74.64 53.09 -39.91
N GLY A 696 75.82 53.51 -40.33
CA GLY A 696 76.04 54.18 -41.61
C GLY A 696 77.53 54.30 -41.91
N ASN A 697 77.91 54.38 -43.19
CA ASN A 697 79.31 54.49 -43.63
C ASN A 697 80.24 53.38 -43.07
N GLY A 698 79.68 52.23 -42.68
CA GLY A 698 80.42 51.08 -42.12
C GLY A 698 80.52 51.03 -40.59
N SER A 699 80.02 52.02 -39.85
CA SER A 699 80.11 52.08 -38.39
C SER A 699 78.79 52.44 -37.70
N TRP A 700 78.69 52.16 -36.40
CA TRP A 700 77.57 52.56 -35.55
C TRP A 700 77.83 53.93 -34.88
N SER A 701 76.75 54.67 -34.64
CA SER A 701 76.77 55.98 -33.96
C SER A 701 75.56 56.14 -33.03
N ARG A 702 75.79 56.49 -31.75
CA ARG A 702 74.70 56.79 -30.81
C ARG A 702 73.95 58.05 -31.25
N GLN A 703 72.63 58.00 -31.19
CA GLN A 703 71.73 59.11 -31.50
C GLN A 703 71.23 59.75 -30.19
N THR A 704 71.01 61.07 -30.19
CA THR A 704 70.33 61.76 -29.08
C THR A 704 68.83 61.62 -29.23
N VAL A 705 68.14 61.21 -28.16
CA VAL A 705 66.67 61.07 -28.12
C VAL A 705 66.05 61.75 -26.89
N PRO A 706 64.79 62.21 -26.97
CA PRO A 706 64.11 62.91 -25.88
C PRO A 706 63.46 61.98 -24.83
N THR A 707 64.08 60.84 -24.51
CA THR A 707 63.58 59.89 -23.49
C THR A 707 64.70 59.07 -22.86
N THR A 708 64.44 58.54 -21.66
CA THR A 708 65.26 57.51 -20.99
C THR A 708 64.50 56.20 -20.83
N GLU A 709 63.26 56.10 -21.33
CA GLU A 709 62.47 54.87 -21.25
C GLU A 709 63.03 53.78 -22.17
N SER A 710 62.81 52.51 -21.80
CA SER A 710 63.30 51.38 -22.61
C SER A 710 62.48 51.24 -23.88
N LEU A 711 63.17 51.22 -25.02
CA LEU A 711 62.58 51.07 -26.36
C LEU A 711 62.57 49.60 -26.75
N SER A 712 61.41 49.10 -27.15
CA SER A 712 61.15 47.69 -27.45
C SER A 712 61.26 47.38 -28.95
N GLY A 713 60.79 48.29 -29.80
CA GLY A 713 60.65 48.07 -31.25
C GLY A 713 61.05 49.28 -32.08
N VAL A 714 61.61 49.03 -33.27
CA VAL A 714 61.92 50.07 -34.28
C VAL A 714 61.53 49.61 -35.69
N SER A 715 60.99 50.51 -36.50
CA SER A 715 60.66 50.28 -37.92
C SER A 715 60.58 51.59 -38.69
N GLY A 716 60.77 51.55 -40.00
CA GLY A 716 60.72 52.75 -40.85
C GLY A 716 60.15 52.47 -42.24
N THR A 717 59.72 53.54 -42.90
CA THR A 717 59.34 53.54 -44.33
C THR A 717 60.55 53.80 -45.22
N THR A 718 61.55 54.55 -44.72
CA THR A 718 62.85 54.84 -45.36
C THR A 718 63.93 55.03 -44.30
N SER A 719 65.22 55.02 -44.68
CA SER A 719 66.35 55.34 -43.79
C SER A 719 66.34 56.76 -43.19
N SER A 720 65.39 57.60 -43.63
CA SER A 720 65.11 58.97 -43.18
C SER A 720 63.72 59.12 -42.53
N THR A 721 62.96 58.03 -42.35
CA THR A 721 61.60 58.06 -41.80
C THR A 721 61.38 56.81 -40.95
N VAL A 722 61.70 56.92 -39.67
CA VAL A 722 61.79 55.81 -38.72
C VAL A 722 61.02 56.15 -37.44
N VAL A 723 60.38 55.16 -36.84
CA VAL A 723 59.64 55.24 -35.58
C VAL A 723 60.20 54.20 -34.61
N ALA A 724 60.34 54.58 -33.34
CA ALA A 724 60.68 53.68 -32.25
C ALA A 724 59.59 53.72 -31.18
N VAL A 725 59.30 52.59 -30.56
CA VAL A 725 58.26 52.42 -29.54
C VAL A 725 58.80 51.72 -28.29
N GLY A 726 58.23 51.99 -27.12
CA GLY A 726 58.71 51.44 -25.85
C GLY A 726 57.73 51.54 -24.70
N ALA A 727 58.27 51.46 -23.48
CA ALA A 727 57.50 51.44 -22.23
C ALA A 727 56.63 52.68 -22.02
N PHE A 728 55.55 52.53 -21.24
CA PHE A 728 54.62 53.58 -20.81
C PHE A 728 54.02 54.44 -21.95
N GLY A 729 53.80 53.84 -23.12
CA GLY A 729 53.27 54.54 -24.30
C GLY A 729 54.31 55.40 -25.04
N THR A 730 55.60 55.22 -24.78
CA THR A 730 56.67 55.99 -25.45
C THR A 730 56.70 55.72 -26.95
N ILE A 731 56.51 56.77 -27.76
CA ILE A 731 56.66 56.74 -29.22
C ILE A 731 57.61 57.88 -29.63
N LEU A 732 58.64 57.54 -30.40
CA LEU A 732 59.59 58.47 -30.99
C LEU A 732 59.51 58.42 -32.52
N SER A 733 59.73 59.56 -33.19
CA SER A 733 59.85 59.64 -34.65
C SER A 733 61.12 60.36 -35.10
N PHE A 734 61.66 59.93 -36.23
CA PHE A 734 62.86 60.44 -36.88
C PHE A 734 62.57 60.75 -38.34
N SER A 735 62.74 62.02 -38.73
CA SER A 735 62.48 62.55 -40.07
C SER A 735 63.77 63.01 -40.79
N GLY A 736 64.87 62.27 -40.60
CA GLY A 736 66.18 62.58 -41.16
C GLY A 736 66.99 63.63 -40.37
N GLY A 737 66.36 64.36 -39.45
CA GLY A 737 66.98 65.34 -38.55
C GLY A 737 67.26 64.76 -37.16
N ALA A 738 66.59 65.31 -36.14
CA ALA A 738 66.63 64.82 -34.77
C ALA A 738 65.45 63.88 -34.46
N TRP A 739 65.55 63.12 -33.37
CA TRP A 739 64.43 62.35 -32.82
C TRP A 739 63.47 63.25 -32.03
N THR A 740 62.18 63.06 -32.21
CA THR A 740 61.09 63.79 -31.53
C THR A 740 60.10 62.82 -30.89
N THR A 741 59.38 63.24 -29.85
CA THR A 741 58.25 62.46 -29.30
C THR A 741 57.01 62.61 -30.17
N VAL A 742 56.23 61.53 -30.28
CA VAL A 742 54.86 61.55 -30.83
C VAL A 742 53.88 61.57 -29.65
N ASN A 743 52.75 62.29 -29.79
CA ASN A 743 51.73 62.32 -28.75
C ASN A 743 51.05 60.93 -28.63
N SER A 744 51.11 60.31 -27.44
CA SER A 744 50.49 59.01 -27.18
C SER A 744 48.95 59.07 -27.03
N ASN A 745 48.34 60.26 -27.10
CA ASN A 745 46.90 60.48 -26.89
C ASN A 745 46.38 59.89 -25.56
N GLY A 746 47.23 59.90 -24.52
CA GLY A 746 46.91 59.33 -23.20
C GLY A 746 47.04 57.81 -23.09
N ILE A 747 47.58 57.14 -24.12
CA ILE A 747 47.98 55.73 -24.02
C ILE A 747 49.24 55.64 -23.15
N VAL A 748 49.18 54.72 -22.17
CA VAL A 748 50.25 54.44 -21.18
C VAL A 748 50.60 52.95 -21.10
N ALA A 749 50.04 52.13 -22.01
CA ALA A 749 50.39 50.72 -22.16
C ALA A 749 51.83 50.55 -22.66
N ASP A 750 52.49 49.43 -22.33
CA ASP A 750 53.78 49.13 -22.93
C ASP A 750 53.60 48.78 -24.42
N LEU A 751 54.51 49.32 -25.24
CA LEU A 751 54.53 49.11 -26.69
C LEU A 751 55.69 48.18 -27.02
N TYR A 752 55.40 47.07 -27.70
CA TYR A 752 56.34 45.96 -27.87
C TYR A 752 57.01 45.94 -29.25
N ALA A 753 56.22 46.15 -30.31
CA ALA A 753 56.71 46.16 -31.69
C ALA A 753 56.01 47.24 -32.52
N VAL A 754 56.68 47.69 -33.58
CA VAL A 754 56.15 48.60 -34.60
C VAL A 754 56.53 48.06 -35.98
N SER A 755 55.64 48.22 -36.97
CA SER A 755 55.93 47.86 -38.37
C SER A 755 55.31 48.89 -39.31
N ALA A 756 56.13 49.45 -40.20
CA ALA A 756 55.70 50.31 -41.30
C ALA A 756 55.25 49.48 -42.51
N VAL A 757 54.23 49.96 -43.23
CA VAL A 757 53.68 49.26 -44.41
C VAL A 757 54.64 49.30 -45.61
N SER A 758 55.00 50.49 -46.10
CA SER A 758 55.86 50.65 -47.26
C SER A 758 56.52 52.03 -47.30
N SER A 759 57.43 52.26 -48.25
CA SER A 759 58.01 53.60 -48.49
C SER A 759 57.01 54.64 -48.99
N SER A 760 55.80 54.24 -49.41
CA SER A 760 54.74 55.10 -49.95
C SER A 760 53.49 55.19 -49.06
N ASP A 761 53.45 54.50 -47.94
CA ASP A 761 52.31 54.46 -47.02
C ASP A 761 52.69 55.02 -45.64
N THR A 762 51.89 55.97 -45.15
CA THR A 762 52.11 56.67 -43.86
C THR A 762 51.61 55.89 -42.64
N ARG A 763 51.04 54.70 -42.83
CA ARG A 763 50.59 53.80 -41.75
C ARG A 763 51.75 53.03 -41.13
N LEU A 764 51.86 53.12 -39.81
CA LEU A 764 52.63 52.22 -38.97
C LEU A 764 51.71 51.58 -37.93
N TYR A 765 51.75 50.26 -37.84
CA TYR A 765 51.01 49.49 -36.86
C TYR A 765 51.89 49.22 -35.63
N ILE A 766 51.33 49.25 -34.43
CA ILE A 766 52.06 49.13 -33.15
C ILE A 766 51.35 48.11 -32.25
N ALA A 767 52.07 47.12 -31.76
CA ALA A 767 51.60 46.09 -30.84
C ALA A 767 51.81 46.51 -29.38
N SER A 768 50.80 46.28 -28.52
CA SER A 768 50.77 46.77 -27.13
C SER A 768 50.00 45.84 -26.19
N ASP A 769 50.05 46.09 -24.88
CA ASP A 769 49.15 45.45 -23.90
C ASP A 769 47.66 45.62 -24.26
N ASP A 770 47.31 46.76 -24.84
CA ASP A 770 45.94 47.15 -25.17
C ASP A 770 45.45 46.62 -26.54
N GLY A 771 46.17 45.66 -27.12
CA GLY A 771 45.96 45.16 -28.48
C GLY A 771 46.77 45.94 -29.51
N LEU A 772 46.15 46.25 -30.65
CA LEU A 772 46.81 46.86 -31.81
C LEU A 772 46.47 48.35 -31.96
N LEU A 773 47.48 49.17 -32.20
CA LEU A 773 47.36 50.59 -32.51
C LEU A 773 47.76 50.88 -33.96
N LEU A 774 47.23 51.96 -34.52
CA LEU A 774 47.62 52.52 -35.81
C LEU A 774 48.07 53.97 -35.61
N LEU A 775 49.34 54.22 -35.93
CA LEU A 775 49.90 55.56 -36.14
C LEU A 775 49.82 55.86 -37.64
N ASN A 776 49.09 56.91 -38.03
CA ASN A 776 49.01 57.36 -39.42
C ASN A 776 49.14 58.88 -39.49
N SER A 777 50.15 59.38 -40.21
CA SER A 777 50.43 60.82 -40.36
C SER A 777 50.43 61.61 -39.03
N GLY A 778 51.00 61.02 -37.97
CA GLY A 778 51.08 61.60 -36.62
C GLY A 778 49.85 61.39 -35.74
N SER A 779 48.73 60.88 -36.28
CA SER A 779 47.54 60.53 -35.50
C SER A 779 47.60 59.09 -35.00
N LEU A 780 47.46 58.89 -33.68
CA LEU A 780 47.48 57.58 -33.03
C LEU A 780 46.06 57.13 -32.63
N THR A 781 45.66 55.96 -33.10
CA THR A 781 44.32 55.37 -32.93
C THR A 781 44.40 53.89 -32.53
N ARG A 782 43.33 53.32 -31.95
CA ARG A 782 43.22 51.87 -31.71
C ARG A 782 42.60 51.20 -32.94
N VAL A 783 43.12 50.03 -33.30
CA VAL A 783 42.57 49.21 -34.39
C VAL A 783 41.58 48.21 -33.80
N THR A 784 40.35 48.17 -34.34
CA THR A 784 39.41 47.10 -34.01
C THR A 784 39.88 45.79 -34.66
N THR A 785 40.14 44.79 -33.83
CA THR A 785 40.50 43.42 -34.22
C THR A 785 39.48 42.43 -33.61
N PRO A 786 39.22 41.26 -34.22
CA PRO A 786 38.24 40.28 -33.73
C PRO A 786 38.40 39.92 -32.25
N TYR A 787 39.64 39.87 -31.77
CA TYR A 787 39.97 39.79 -30.34
C TYR A 787 41.07 40.79 -30.01
N THR A 788 41.08 41.31 -28.78
CA THR A 788 42.08 42.27 -28.30
C THR A 788 42.92 41.71 -27.13
N PRO A 789 43.63 40.58 -27.28
CA PRO A 789 44.67 40.18 -26.33
C PRO A 789 45.87 41.14 -26.38
N ARG A 790 46.78 41.02 -25.42
CA ARG A 790 48.11 41.66 -25.49
C ARG A 790 48.83 41.19 -26.75
N MET A 791 49.37 42.13 -27.52
CA MET A 791 50.10 41.87 -28.76
C MET A 791 51.58 42.20 -28.55
N PHE A 792 52.47 41.27 -28.91
CA PHE A 792 53.91 41.40 -28.65
C PHE A 792 54.72 41.62 -29.94
N SER A 793 54.24 41.11 -31.07
CA SER A 793 54.95 41.14 -32.35
C SER A 793 54.02 41.49 -33.50
N LEU A 794 54.55 42.11 -34.56
CA LEU A 794 53.80 42.33 -35.79
C LEU A 794 54.70 42.50 -37.02
N SER A 795 54.12 42.31 -38.20
CA SER A 795 54.74 42.54 -39.49
C SER A 795 53.69 43.06 -40.47
N ALA A 796 53.92 44.23 -41.04
CA ALA A 796 53.22 44.66 -42.25
C ALA A 796 53.96 44.15 -43.51
N ASP A 797 53.25 44.07 -44.64
CA ASP A 797 53.85 43.93 -45.97
C ASP A 797 53.59 45.19 -46.82
N VAL A 798 54.26 45.28 -47.98
CA VAL A 798 54.16 46.43 -48.89
C VAL A 798 52.79 46.60 -49.57
N ALA A 799 51.90 45.60 -49.47
CA ALA A 799 50.51 45.69 -49.93
C ALA A 799 49.56 46.14 -48.80
N GLY A 800 50.07 46.31 -47.57
CA GLY A 800 49.28 46.70 -46.41
C GLY A 800 48.55 45.55 -45.71
N GLN A 801 48.91 44.29 -46.00
CA GLN A 801 48.53 43.18 -45.11
C GLN A 801 49.31 43.32 -43.81
N VAL A 802 48.67 43.00 -42.68
CA VAL A 802 49.28 43.11 -41.36
C VAL A 802 49.09 41.80 -40.63
N TRP A 803 50.18 41.19 -40.19
CA TRP A 803 50.19 40.05 -39.29
C TRP A 803 50.51 40.55 -37.88
N VAL A 804 49.74 40.18 -36.87
CA VAL A 804 50.00 40.51 -35.46
C VAL A 804 49.98 39.25 -34.59
N GLY A 805 51.00 39.13 -33.73
CA GLY A 805 51.24 38.01 -32.82
C GLY A 805 51.16 38.47 -31.36
N GLY A 806 50.54 37.67 -30.50
CA GLY A 806 50.27 38.03 -29.11
C GLY A 806 50.08 36.85 -28.17
N GLN A 807 49.39 37.10 -27.06
CA GLN A 807 49.14 36.14 -25.98
C GLN A 807 48.39 34.88 -26.47
N ARG A 808 48.59 33.73 -25.83
CA ARG A 808 47.87 32.46 -26.07
C ARG A 808 47.88 32.01 -27.54
N GLY A 809 49.04 32.10 -28.20
CA GLY A 809 49.16 31.73 -29.62
C GLY A 809 48.37 32.63 -30.57
N SER A 810 47.87 33.79 -30.12
CA SER A 810 47.10 34.73 -30.94
C SER A 810 47.92 35.14 -32.15
N VAL A 811 47.46 34.76 -33.33
CA VAL A 811 47.87 35.34 -34.60
C VAL A 811 46.64 35.77 -35.38
N GLN A 812 46.55 37.08 -35.60
CA GLN A 812 45.48 37.72 -36.38
C GLN A 812 46.09 38.40 -37.61
N ARG A 813 45.32 38.48 -38.69
CA ARG A 813 45.78 39.03 -39.97
C ARG A 813 44.76 39.99 -40.57
N LEU A 814 45.21 41.15 -41.03
CA LEU A 814 44.48 42.01 -41.96
C LEU A 814 44.65 41.44 -43.37
N ALA A 815 43.59 40.84 -43.89
CA ALA A 815 43.48 40.34 -45.24
C ALA A 815 43.03 41.46 -46.21
N THR A 816 42.28 41.13 -47.26
CA THR A 816 41.74 42.08 -48.24
C THR A 816 40.59 42.92 -47.65
N GLY A 817 40.92 43.82 -46.72
CA GLY A 817 40.00 44.77 -46.08
C GLY A 817 39.50 44.36 -44.68
N SER A 818 39.47 43.06 -44.37
CA SER A 818 38.94 42.52 -43.11
C SER A 818 40.02 41.82 -42.27
N TRP A 819 39.82 41.80 -40.95
CA TRP A 819 40.65 41.04 -40.02
C TRP A 819 40.15 39.61 -39.85
N GLU A 820 41.06 38.63 -39.89
CA GLU A 820 40.80 37.22 -39.62
C GLU A 820 41.73 36.68 -38.51
N THR A 821 41.38 35.55 -37.89
CA THR A 821 42.21 34.87 -36.89
C THR A 821 42.76 33.58 -37.48
N VAL A 822 44.09 33.43 -37.51
CA VAL A 822 44.81 32.27 -38.09
C VAL A 822 45.57 31.44 -37.04
N GLY A 823 45.55 31.87 -35.78
CA GLY A 823 45.94 31.10 -34.59
C GLY A 823 45.34 31.73 -33.35
N LEU A 824 44.83 30.92 -32.42
CA LEU A 824 44.44 31.32 -31.06
C LEU A 824 44.20 30.05 -30.23
N ALA A 825 44.72 30.01 -29.01
CA ALA A 825 44.55 28.91 -28.07
C ALA A 825 44.08 29.44 -26.70
N PRO A 826 42.87 30.03 -26.62
CA PRO A 826 42.35 30.60 -25.36
C PRO A 826 42.35 29.58 -24.24
N ASP A 827 42.52 30.05 -23.01
CA ASP A 827 42.31 29.22 -21.83
C ASP A 827 40.85 28.80 -21.72
N LEU A 828 40.61 27.51 -21.46
CA LEU A 828 39.30 26.96 -21.13
C LEU A 828 39.19 26.90 -19.61
N ILE A 829 38.18 27.55 -19.07
CA ILE A 829 38.00 27.81 -17.64
C ILE A 829 36.96 26.85 -17.05
N ASP A 830 35.87 26.59 -17.77
CA ASP A 830 34.84 25.65 -17.30
C ASP A 830 34.30 24.75 -18.41
N ALA A 831 33.80 23.58 -18.02
CA ALA A 831 33.18 22.61 -18.92
C ALA A 831 32.04 21.86 -18.23
N TRP A 832 30.94 21.65 -18.97
CA TRP A 832 29.78 20.92 -18.47
C TRP A 832 29.28 19.88 -19.46
N THR A 833 29.24 18.63 -19.01
CA THR A 833 28.75 17.49 -19.80
C THR A 833 27.33 17.10 -19.39
N THR A 834 26.47 16.96 -20.39
CA THR A 834 25.08 16.49 -20.22
C THR A 834 24.89 15.03 -20.62
N SER A 835 25.73 14.52 -21.52
CA SER A 835 25.73 13.13 -21.98
C SER A 835 27.06 12.80 -22.68
N ALA A 836 27.29 11.52 -22.97
CA ALA A 836 28.42 11.04 -23.78
C ALA A 836 28.62 11.81 -25.10
N THR A 837 27.53 12.37 -25.65
CA THR A 837 27.46 13.03 -26.96
C THR A 837 27.13 14.53 -26.89
N ASN A 838 27.04 15.12 -25.70
CA ASN A 838 26.83 16.56 -25.57
C ASN A 838 27.50 17.14 -24.31
N ALA A 839 28.58 17.89 -24.55
CA ALA A 839 29.28 18.69 -23.55
C ALA A 839 29.61 20.08 -24.09
N TRP A 840 29.88 21.01 -23.18
CA TRP A 840 30.29 22.38 -23.46
C TRP A 840 31.61 22.68 -22.75
N ALA A 841 32.42 23.56 -23.32
CA ALA A 841 33.61 24.12 -22.67
C ALA A 841 33.72 25.61 -23.03
N VAL A 842 34.06 26.46 -22.05
CA VAL A 842 34.04 27.93 -22.18
C VAL A 842 35.32 28.56 -21.63
N GLY A 843 35.61 29.80 -22.03
CA GLY A 843 36.83 30.47 -21.59
C GLY A 843 37.05 31.89 -22.11
N GLU A 844 38.32 32.24 -22.32
CA GLU A 844 38.75 33.57 -22.76
C GLU A 844 38.11 34.01 -24.10
N PHE A 845 38.05 35.34 -24.31
CA PHE A 845 37.58 35.98 -25.54
C PHE A 845 36.17 35.58 -26.00
N GLY A 846 35.30 35.19 -25.05
CA GLY A 846 33.93 34.74 -25.33
C GLY A 846 33.85 33.37 -26.00
N PHE A 847 34.91 32.55 -25.95
CA PHE A 847 34.92 31.25 -26.61
C PHE A 847 33.98 30.25 -25.94
N ILE A 848 33.23 29.54 -26.77
CA ILE A 848 32.47 28.34 -26.41
C ILE A 848 32.80 27.26 -27.44
N TYR A 849 33.20 26.09 -26.97
CA TYR A 849 33.27 24.85 -27.74
C TYR A 849 32.14 23.90 -27.32
N ARG A 850 31.65 23.12 -28.27
CA ARG A 850 30.62 22.10 -28.06
C ARG A 850 31.13 20.74 -28.54
N TRP A 851 31.05 19.74 -27.68
CA TRP A 851 31.23 18.33 -28.02
C TRP A 851 29.93 17.74 -28.55
N ASN A 852 29.99 16.97 -29.63
CA ASN A 852 28.82 16.33 -30.27
C ASN A 852 28.84 14.78 -30.23
N GLY A 853 29.80 14.18 -29.52
CA GLY A 853 30.03 12.72 -29.50
C GLY A 853 31.16 12.22 -30.39
N SER A 854 31.68 13.06 -31.31
CA SER A 854 32.83 12.72 -32.16
C SER A 854 33.88 13.82 -32.27
N ALA A 855 33.50 15.09 -32.19
CA ALA A 855 34.39 16.23 -32.27
C ALA A 855 33.96 17.40 -31.36
N TRP A 856 34.92 18.25 -31.01
CA TRP A 856 34.69 19.57 -30.43
C TRP A 856 34.61 20.61 -31.55
N ALA A 857 33.52 21.37 -31.61
CA ALA A 857 33.30 22.44 -32.58
C ALA A 857 33.17 23.80 -31.86
N ARG A 858 33.82 24.86 -32.39
CA ARG A 858 33.62 26.23 -31.89
C ARG A 858 32.17 26.66 -32.14
N GLN A 859 31.61 27.49 -31.27
CA GLN A 859 30.30 28.11 -31.42
C GLN A 859 30.47 29.63 -31.58
N ALA A 860 29.53 30.28 -32.27
CA ALA A 860 29.46 31.73 -32.34
C ALA A 860 28.79 32.30 -31.07
N THR A 861 29.28 33.44 -30.60
CA THR A 861 28.84 34.10 -29.36
C THR A 861 28.72 35.61 -29.55
N PRO A 862 27.77 36.29 -28.88
CA PRO A 862 27.54 37.73 -29.02
C PRO A 862 28.43 38.56 -28.08
N THR A 863 29.61 38.07 -27.69
CA THR A 863 30.51 38.72 -26.72
C THR A 863 31.95 38.28 -26.91
N THR A 864 32.89 39.14 -26.52
CA THR A 864 34.32 38.83 -26.39
C THR A 864 34.80 38.87 -24.93
N ALA A 865 33.89 39.05 -23.95
CA ALA A 865 34.21 38.92 -22.53
C ALA A 865 34.53 37.46 -22.17
N THR A 866 35.46 37.25 -21.25
CA THR A 866 35.80 35.92 -20.70
C THR A 866 34.55 35.26 -20.11
N LEU A 867 34.32 34.01 -20.47
CA LEU A 867 33.27 33.15 -19.92
C LEU A 867 33.92 32.19 -18.92
N ASN A 868 33.60 32.36 -17.64
CA ASN A 868 34.21 31.61 -16.54
C ASN A 868 33.42 30.36 -16.16
N ALA A 869 32.14 30.26 -16.55
CA ALA A 869 31.22 29.21 -16.11
C ALA A 869 30.25 28.78 -17.21
N VAL A 870 29.90 27.49 -17.24
CA VAL A 870 28.90 26.93 -18.16
C VAL A 870 28.07 25.85 -17.48
N TRP A 871 26.76 25.84 -17.76
CA TRP A 871 25.88 24.76 -17.32
C TRP A 871 24.88 24.39 -18.42
N GLY A 872 24.77 23.09 -18.70
CA GLY A 872 23.85 22.55 -19.70
C GLY A 872 22.69 21.80 -19.05
N ALA A 873 21.46 22.16 -19.42
CA ALA A 873 20.27 21.38 -19.08
C ALA A 873 20.14 20.14 -19.97
N ASN A 874 20.46 20.29 -21.26
CA ASN A 874 20.35 19.25 -22.28
C ASN A 874 21.09 19.67 -23.58
N ALA A 875 20.90 18.93 -24.68
CA ALA A 875 21.49 19.24 -25.99
C ALA A 875 20.86 20.46 -26.72
N THR A 876 19.74 20.97 -26.24
CA THR A 876 19.04 22.14 -26.80
C THR A 876 19.03 23.35 -25.87
N GLU A 877 19.58 23.26 -24.66
CA GLU A 877 19.52 24.33 -23.67
C GLU A 877 20.72 24.32 -22.73
N ALA A 878 21.41 25.46 -22.67
CA ALA A 878 22.56 25.71 -21.81
C ALA A 878 22.67 27.20 -21.46
N PHE A 879 23.46 27.50 -20.44
CA PHE A 879 23.77 28.84 -19.95
C PHE A 879 25.29 28.97 -19.84
N ALA A 880 25.83 30.14 -20.17
CA ALA A 880 27.25 30.45 -20.03
C ALA A 880 27.40 31.87 -19.47
N ALA A 881 28.32 32.07 -18.54
CA ALA A 881 28.47 33.34 -17.83
C ALA A 881 29.93 33.66 -17.52
N GLY A 882 30.22 34.91 -17.19
CA GLY A 882 31.57 35.35 -16.88
C GLY A 882 31.66 36.83 -16.51
N ASP A 883 32.65 37.51 -17.08
CA ASP A 883 33.08 38.83 -16.62
C ASP A 883 32.07 39.95 -16.88
N ASN A 884 32.12 40.97 -16.01
CA ASN A 884 31.25 42.15 -16.05
C ASN A 884 29.74 41.84 -15.97
N GLY A 885 29.36 40.71 -15.36
CA GLY A 885 27.96 40.24 -15.32
C GLY A 885 27.47 39.61 -16.64
N THR A 886 28.37 39.26 -17.56
CA THR A 886 28.02 38.62 -18.84
C THR A 886 27.24 37.33 -18.59
N MET A 887 26.04 37.22 -19.18
CA MET A 887 25.17 36.06 -19.11
C MET A 887 24.60 35.74 -20.50
N LEU A 888 24.74 34.49 -20.94
CA LEU A 888 24.28 33.97 -22.21
C LEU A 888 23.40 32.73 -22.00
N ARG A 889 22.43 32.51 -22.89
CA ARG A 889 21.64 31.27 -22.98
C ARG A 889 21.66 30.73 -24.40
N PHE A 890 21.80 29.42 -24.52
CA PHE A 890 21.67 28.66 -25.77
C PHE A 890 20.24 28.18 -25.94
N ASN A 891 19.67 28.38 -27.13
CA ASN A 891 18.26 28.07 -27.46
C ASN A 891 18.09 26.81 -28.34
N GLY A 892 19.17 26.06 -28.57
CA GLY A 892 19.21 24.92 -29.49
C GLY A 892 19.95 25.20 -30.79
N THR A 893 20.06 26.47 -31.19
CA THR A 893 20.74 26.91 -32.43
C THR A 893 21.79 28.00 -32.20
N THR A 894 21.51 28.99 -31.35
CA THR A 894 22.35 30.17 -31.13
C THR A 894 22.48 30.54 -29.66
N TRP A 895 23.57 31.24 -29.32
CA TRP A 895 23.78 31.88 -28.02
C TRP A 895 23.24 33.33 -28.05
N THR A 896 22.36 33.65 -27.11
CA THR A 896 21.77 34.99 -26.94
C THR A 896 22.10 35.54 -25.56
N ALA A 897 22.43 36.83 -25.49
CA ALA A 897 22.67 37.51 -24.21
C ALA A 897 21.39 37.65 -23.37
N MET A 898 21.53 37.66 -22.05
CA MET A 898 20.46 37.87 -21.08
C MET A 898 20.79 39.02 -20.14
N SER A 899 19.76 39.70 -19.61
CA SER A 899 19.92 40.61 -18.48
C SER A 899 20.25 39.82 -17.20
N PHE A 900 21.30 40.23 -16.51
CA PHE A 900 21.73 39.72 -15.20
C PHE A 900 21.74 40.89 -14.19
N PRO A 901 21.36 40.71 -12.92
CA PRO A 901 21.12 41.83 -12.00
C PRO A 901 22.40 42.42 -11.36
N SER A 902 23.56 41.83 -11.60
CA SER A 902 24.85 42.23 -11.04
C SER A 902 25.88 42.45 -12.17
N THR A 903 26.85 43.32 -11.94
CA THR A 903 28.00 43.54 -12.85
C THR A 903 29.27 42.83 -12.39
N ALA A 904 29.22 42.09 -11.27
CA ALA A 904 30.33 41.25 -10.84
C ALA A 904 30.57 40.09 -11.81
N SER A 905 31.82 39.64 -11.94
CA SER A 905 32.13 38.40 -12.67
C SER A 905 31.37 37.22 -12.05
N VAL A 906 30.69 36.46 -12.89
CA VAL A 906 30.11 35.16 -12.53
C VAL A 906 31.21 34.11 -12.63
N TYR A 907 31.31 33.20 -11.67
CA TYR A 907 32.36 32.16 -11.61
C TYR A 907 31.85 30.72 -11.62
N GLY A 908 30.57 30.49 -11.30
CA GLY A 908 29.99 29.15 -11.33
C GLY A 908 28.52 29.18 -11.74
N LEU A 909 28.09 28.12 -12.44
CA LEU A 909 26.70 27.89 -12.85
C LEU A 909 26.28 26.46 -12.53
N TRP A 910 25.06 26.28 -12.01
CA TRP A 910 24.45 24.96 -11.85
C TRP A 910 22.92 25.06 -11.85
N GLY A 911 22.21 24.05 -12.35
CA GLY A 911 20.75 24.04 -12.34
C GLY A 911 20.14 22.65 -12.30
N THR A 912 18.81 22.62 -12.17
CA THR A 912 17.99 21.38 -12.27
C THR A 912 17.13 21.35 -13.53
N SER A 913 16.95 22.49 -14.19
CA SER A 913 16.22 22.68 -15.45
C SER A 913 16.61 24.03 -16.03
N GLY A 914 16.33 24.30 -17.31
CA GLY A 914 16.47 25.66 -17.86
C GLY A 914 15.56 26.72 -17.22
N SER A 915 14.61 26.30 -16.37
CA SER A 915 13.76 27.15 -15.54
C SER A 915 14.21 27.27 -14.08
N ASN A 916 15.31 26.62 -13.68
CA ASN A 916 15.83 26.66 -12.31
C ASN A 916 17.36 26.52 -12.32
N VAL A 917 18.04 27.65 -12.51
CA VAL A 917 19.51 27.76 -12.61
C VAL A 917 20.00 28.73 -11.54
N TYR A 918 21.19 28.48 -11.02
CA TYR A 918 21.87 29.27 -10.00
C TYR A 918 23.24 29.70 -10.52
N ALA A 919 23.63 30.92 -10.18
CA ALA A 919 24.91 31.55 -10.52
C ALA A 919 25.58 32.09 -9.24
N VAL A 920 26.91 32.04 -9.19
CA VAL A 920 27.70 32.61 -8.08
C VAL A 920 28.68 33.67 -8.58
N THR A 921 28.87 34.74 -7.81
CA THR A 921 29.61 35.94 -8.27
C THR A 921 30.80 36.33 -7.38
N ALA A 922 31.72 37.10 -7.98
CA ALA A 922 32.82 37.77 -7.30
C ALA A 922 32.38 38.72 -6.16
N ALA A 923 31.12 39.18 -6.15
CA ALA A 923 30.55 39.99 -5.07
C ALA A 923 29.96 39.15 -3.91
N GLY A 924 30.08 37.81 -3.98
CA GLY A 924 29.55 36.90 -2.97
C GLY A 924 28.05 36.61 -3.12
N GLU A 925 27.45 36.91 -4.27
CA GLU A 925 26.03 36.73 -4.50
C GLU A 925 25.73 35.30 -4.96
N VAL A 926 24.59 34.75 -4.54
CA VAL A 926 23.95 33.59 -5.16
C VAL A 926 22.70 34.09 -5.89
N VAL A 927 22.70 34.02 -7.21
CA VAL A 927 21.63 34.55 -8.08
C VAL A 927 20.89 33.40 -8.73
N ARG A 928 19.55 33.40 -8.69
CA ARG A 928 18.70 32.33 -9.22
C ARG A 928 17.88 32.80 -10.42
N TYR A 929 17.89 32.02 -11.50
CA TYR A 929 16.95 32.10 -12.61
C TYR A 929 15.70 31.25 -12.30
N ASN A 930 14.52 31.84 -12.49
CA ASN A 930 13.22 31.18 -12.23
C ASN A 930 12.47 30.74 -13.51
N GLY A 931 13.13 30.77 -14.67
CA GLY A 931 12.53 30.54 -15.99
C GLY A 931 12.07 31.81 -16.71
N SER A 932 11.96 32.93 -15.99
CA SER A 932 11.61 34.25 -16.55
C SER A 932 12.70 35.29 -16.28
N SER A 933 13.16 35.42 -15.03
CA SER A 933 14.12 36.43 -14.59
C SER A 933 15.17 35.89 -13.61
N TRP A 934 16.31 36.58 -13.53
CA TRP A 934 17.37 36.37 -12.54
C TRP A 934 17.15 37.28 -11.32
N ALA A 935 17.29 36.74 -10.10
CA ALA A 935 17.19 37.51 -8.85
C ALA A 935 18.15 36.96 -7.78
N VAL A 936 18.69 37.82 -6.91
CA VAL A 936 19.55 37.41 -5.80
C VAL A 936 18.73 36.60 -4.79
N ALA A 937 19.23 35.41 -4.43
CA ALA A 937 18.57 34.44 -3.55
C ALA A 937 19.30 34.24 -2.21
N ALA A 938 20.60 34.51 -2.14
CA ALA A 938 21.41 34.58 -0.93
C ALA A 938 22.68 35.42 -1.18
N THR A 939 23.38 35.80 -0.11
CA THR A 939 24.67 36.52 -0.18
C THR A 939 25.67 36.00 0.86
N SER A 940 26.95 36.21 0.56
CA SER A 940 28.14 35.90 1.35
C SER A 940 28.96 37.19 1.52
N SER A 941 29.74 37.31 2.59
CA SER A 941 30.72 38.40 2.78
C SER A 941 32.00 38.24 1.95
N ASN A 942 32.15 37.10 1.27
CA ASN A 942 33.31 36.74 0.45
C ASN A 942 32.84 36.29 -0.93
N ALA A 943 33.65 36.52 -1.96
CA ALA A 943 33.44 36.04 -3.32
C ALA A 943 33.13 34.53 -3.36
N LEU A 944 32.17 34.13 -4.19
CA LEU A 944 31.77 32.73 -4.37
C LEU A 944 32.24 32.25 -5.76
N TRP A 945 32.95 31.12 -5.78
CA TRP A 945 33.61 30.56 -6.95
C TRP A 945 32.80 29.43 -7.59
N ALA A 946 32.30 28.48 -6.79
CA ALA A 946 31.62 27.30 -7.31
C ALA A 946 30.22 27.09 -6.73
N VAL A 947 29.39 26.36 -7.48
CA VAL A 947 28.04 25.93 -7.11
C VAL A 947 27.79 24.53 -7.65
N HIS A 948 27.25 23.64 -6.82
CA HIS A 948 26.75 22.33 -7.24
C HIS A 948 25.59 21.90 -6.36
N GLY A 949 24.60 21.22 -6.92
CA GLY A 949 23.47 20.65 -6.18
C GLY A 949 23.22 19.20 -6.50
N SER A 950 22.41 18.55 -5.67
CA SER A 950 21.86 17.21 -5.91
C SER A 950 20.36 17.24 -6.21
N SER A 951 19.69 18.34 -5.86
CA SER A 951 18.25 18.54 -6.06
C SER A 951 17.89 20.03 -6.01
N PRO A 952 16.64 20.45 -6.30
CA PRO A 952 16.20 21.83 -6.09
C PRO A 952 16.24 22.30 -4.62
N THR A 953 16.46 21.39 -3.67
CA THR A 953 16.45 21.62 -2.21
C THR A 953 17.77 21.24 -1.52
N ASP A 954 18.79 20.85 -2.28
CA ASP A 954 20.17 20.67 -1.80
C ASP A 954 21.14 21.22 -2.84
N ILE A 955 21.73 22.37 -2.51
CA ILE A 955 22.72 23.08 -3.33
C ILE A 955 23.79 23.60 -2.36
N VAL A 956 25.06 23.38 -2.67
CA VAL A 956 26.20 23.93 -1.94
C VAL A 956 26.93 24.92 -2.85
N VAL A 957 27.30 26.08 -2.29
CA VAL A 957 28.19 27.06 -2.92
C VAL A 957 29.45 27.21 -2.07
N THR A 958 30.60 27.46 -2.71
CA THR A 958 31.88 27.65 -2.02
C THR A 958 32.68 28.82 -2.60
N GLY A 959 33.57 29.41 -1.81
CA GLY A 959 34.23 30.67 -2.16
C GLY A 959 35.55 30.96 -1.44
N GLU A 960 35.91 32.24 -1.40
CA GLU A 960 37.10 32.75 -0.70
C GLU A 960 37.01 32.60 0.83
N ASN A 961 38.16 32.52 1.49
CA ASN A 961 38.28 32.47 2.96
C ASN A 961 37.39 31.38 3.60
N GLY A 962 37.30 30.21 2.98
CA GLY A 962 36.46 29.09 3.42
C GLY A 962 34.95 29.34 3.37
N ALA A 963 34.48 30.42 2.72
CA ALA A 963 33.06 30.73 2.65
C ALA A 963 32.26 29.63 1.96
N ALA A 964 31.14 29.23 2.55
CA ALA A 964 30.21 28.28 1.96
C ALA A 964 28.78 28.46 2.48
N LEU A 965 27.80 28.33 1.60
CA LEU A 965 26.37 28.32 1.95
C LEU A 965 25.74 27.02 1.44
N ARG A 966 24.71 26.53 2.12
CA ARG A 966 23.91 25.37 1.72
C ARG A 966 22.43 25.73 1.65
N LEU A 967 21.81 25.50 0.50
CA LEU A 967 20.36 25.43 0.39
C LEU A 967 19.90 24.10 0.97
N SER A 968 18.89 24.14 1.82
CA SER A 968 18.24 23.00 2.44
C SER A 968 16.72 23.14 2.34
N ALA A 969 15.96 22.17 2.86
CA ALA A 969 14.51 22.30 3.03
C ALA A 969 14.08 23.51 3.90
N GLY A 970 14.98 24.03 4.76
CA GLY A 970 14.76 25.25 5.54
C GLY A 970 15.18 26.55 4.86
N GLY A 971 15.62 26.51 3.59
CA GLY A 971 16.23 27.64 2.89
C GLY A 971 17.77 27.64 2.95
N TRP A 972 18.37 28.78 2.62
CA TRP A 972 19.82 28.98 2.63
C TRP A 972 20.36 29.18 4.06
N SER A 973 21.44 28.49 4.40
CA SER A 973 22.20 28.69 5.64
C SER A 973 23.70 28.71 5.40
N THR A 974 24.45 29.39 6.27
CA THR A 974 25.92 29.47 6.22
C THR A 974 26.53 28.21 6.83
N VAL A 975 27.48 27.61 6.11
CA VAL A 975 28.20 26.39 6.50
C VAL A 975 29.69 26.54 6.16
N ASN A 976 30.33 27.64 6.55
CA ASN A 976 31.72 27.93 6.22
C ASN A 976 32.68 26.81 6.68
N ALA A 977 33.70 26.53 5.87
CA ALA A 977 34.79 25.63 6.20
C ALA A 977 35.82 26.30 7.10
N THR A 978 36.54 25.51 7.90
CA THR A 978 37.58 25.97 8.84
C THR A 978 38.91 26.24 8.13
N THR A 979 38.89 27.09 7.10
CA THR A 979 40.06 27.46 6.29
C THR A 979 40.03 28.94 5.92
N THR A 980 41.20 29.55 5.79
CA THR A 980 41.39 30.89 5.21
C THR A 980 41.82 30.84 3.74
N GLY A 981 41.79 29.65 3.12
CA GLY A 981 42.03 29.46 1.69
C GLY A 981 40.75 29.50 0.84
N THR A 982 40.94 29.47 -0.47
CA THR A 982 39.88 29.50 -1.48
C THR A 982 39.33 28.09 -1.74
N LEU A 983 38.00 27.93 -1.78
CA LEU A 983 37.33 26.68 -2.18
C LEU A 983 36.76 26.82 -3.60
N ALA A 984 37.63 26.56 -4.58
CA ALA A 984 37.40 26.81 -6.01
C ALA A 984 36.43 25.82 -6.68
N GLY A 985 36.22 24.62 -6.12
CA GLY A 985 35.30 23.62 -6.68
C GLY A 985 34.52 22.87 -5.61
N VAL A 986 33.27 22.48 -5.91
CA VAL A 986 32.40 21.73 -4.99
C VAL A 986 31.50 20.73 -5.74
N TRP A 987 31.22 19.60 -5.08
CA TRP A 987 30.30 18.55 -5.54
C TRP A 987 29.49 18.02 -4.35
N THR A 988 28.19 17.69 -4.54
CA THR A 988 27.29 17.19 -3.47
C THR A 988 26.43 16.01 -3.94
N ASN A 989 26.12 15.10 -3.01
CA ASN A 989 25.21 13.96 -3.21
C ASN A 989 23.89 14.05 -2.41
N GLY A 990 23.60 15.20 -1.78
CA GLY A 990 22.41 15.38 -0.92
C GLY A 990 22.63 15.01 0.56
N THR A 991 23.48 14.04 0.85
CA THR A 991 23.86 13.69 2.25
C THR A 991 25.05 14.52 2.73
N GLY A 992 26.01 14.78 1.85
CA GLY A 992 27.21 15.56 2.12
C GLY A 992 27.86 16.07 0.82
N ALA A 993 28.91 16.87 0.97
CA ALA A 993 29.63 17.48 -0.14
C ALA A 993 31.14 17.24 -0.04
N THR A 994 31.85 17.39 -1.16
CA THR A 994 33.31 17.46 -1.23
C THR A 994 33.68 18.77 -1.92
N ALA A 995 34.60 19.53 -1.34
CA ALA A 995 35.14 20.76 -1.92
C ALA A 995 36.65 20.67 -2.05
N VAL A 996 37.20 21.31 -3.08
CA VAL A 996 38.64 21.40 -3.36
C VAL A 996 39.04 22.84 -3.65
N GLY A 997 40.33 23.16 -3.51
CA GLY A 997 40.81 24.50 -3.76
C GLY A 997 42.27 24.73 -3.40
N ALA A 998 42.57 25.96 -2.97
CA ALA A 998 43.89 26.43 -2.55
C ALA A 998 43.95 26.71 -1.04
N ALA A 999 45.12 26.50 -0.43
CA ALA A 999 45.45 27.05 0.87
C ALA A 999 45.62 28.58 0.80
N ALA A 1000 45.59 29.26 1.96
CA ALA A 1000 45.68 30.72 2.05
C ALA A 1000 47.01 31.33 1.50
N SER A 1001 48.01 30.51 1.20
CA SER A 1001 49.25 30.90 0.52
C SER A 1001 49.12 30.98 -1.01
N GLY A 1002 48.04 30.45 -1.59
CA GLY A 1002 47.91 30.22 -3.03
C GLY A 1002 48.90 29.19 -3.61
N SER A 1003 49.74 28.56 -2.77
CA SER A 1003 50.86 27.71 -3.21
C SER A 1003 50.66 26.21 -2.98
N SER A 1004 49.50 25.80 -2.44
CA SER A 1004 49.20 24.39 -2.24
C SER A 1004 47.73 24.05 -2.24
N GLY A 1005 47.38 22.81 -2.60
CA GLY A 1005 46.01 22.32 -2.63
C GLY A 1005 45.40 22.05 -1.26
N VAL A 1006 44.07 22.15 -1.19
CA VAL A 1006 43.26 21.68 -0.07
C VAL A 1006 42.05 20.89 -0.56
N ALA A 1007 41.54 19.98 0.26
CA ALA A 1007 40.24 19.35 0.08
C ALA A 1007 39.54 19.16 1.41
N PHE A 1008 38.22 19.24 1.40
CA PHE A 1008 37.36 19.08 2.57
C PHE A 1008 36.10 18.27 2.23
N SER A 1009 35.57 17.54 3.19
CA SER A 1009 34.26 16.88 3.12
C SER A 1009 33.30 17.47 4.14
N LEU A 1010 32.05 17.71 3.73
CA LEU A 1010 30.95 18.24 4.53
C LEU A 1010 30.04 17.10 4.98
N SER A 1011 29.88 16.94 6.30
CA SER A 1011 28.88 16.06 6.90
C SER A 1011 27.91 16.91 7.74
N GLY A 1012 26.62 16.86 7.40
CA GLY A 1012 25.61 17.77 7.98
C GLY A 1012 25.93 19.23 7.71
N SER A 1013 26.44 19.93 8.72
CA SER A 1013 26.88 21.33 8.69
C SER A 1013 28.37 21.53 9.04
N SER A 1014 29.14 20.45 9.16
CA SER A 1014 30.54 20.48 9.61
C SER A 1014 31.50 19.95 8.53
N TRP A 1015 32.54 20.73 8.24
CA TRP A 1015 33.62 20.32 7.34
C TRP A 1015 34.75 19.62 8.09
N SER A 1016 35.35 18.62 7.44
CA SER A 1016 36.61 17.99 7.85
C SER A 1016 37.60 17.99 6.68
N SER A 1017 38.90 18.11 6.94
CA SER A 1017 39.92 18.11 5.90
C SER A 1017 40.19 16.69 5.37
N VAL A 1018 40.52 16.59 4.08
CA VAL A 1018 40.76 15.33 3.37
C VAL A 1018 42.12 15.35 2.71
N THR A 1019 42.96 14.36 2.97
CA THR A 1019 44.29 14.23 2.34
C THR A 1019 44.16 13.69 0.92
N THR A 1020 44.58 14.48 -0.07
CA THR A 1020 44.51 14.13 -1.51
C THR A 1020 45.79 13.47 -2.04
N GLY A 1021 46.88 13.47 -1.27
CA GLY A 1021 48.20 13.02 -1.71
C GLY A 1021 48.93 13.98 -2.66
N SER A 1022 48.30 15.10 -3.05
CA SER A 1022 48.91 16.16 -3.86
C SER A 1022 49.15 17.41 -3.02
N SER A 1023 50.28 18.08 -3.25
CA SER A 1023 50.58 19.41 -2.71
C SER A 1023 50.14 20.54 -3.63
N ARG A 1024 49.69 20.27 -4.86
CA ARG A 1024 49.38 21.28 -5.90
C ARG A 1024 48.00 21.89 -5.73
N VAL A 1025 47.81 23.14 -6.13
CA VAL A 1025 46.48 23.78 -6.07
C VAL A 1025 45.47 22.99 -6.90
N LEU A 1026 44.30 22.78 -6.32
CA LEU A 1026 43.16 22.12 -6.97
C LEU A 1026 42.11 23.17 -7.38
N THR A 1027 41.41 22.90 -8.47
CA THR A 1027 40.56 23.88 -9.16
C THR A 1027 39.08 23.48 -9.17
N SER A 1028 38.77 22.24 -9.57
CA SER A 1028 37.42 21.71 -9.67
C SER A 1028 37.34 20.27 -9.20
N VAL A 1029 36.15 19.84 -8.78
CA VAL A 1029 35.85 18.46 -8.36
C VAL A 1029 34.49 18.01 -8.91
N TRP A 1030 34.43 16.82 -9.49
CA TRP A 1030 33.20 16.23 -10.03
C TRP A 1030 33.26 14.70 -10.05
N GLY A 1031 32.11 14.02 -10.00
CA GLY A 1031 32.02 12.58 -10.29
C GLY A 1031 30.57 12.06 -10.34
N PRO A 1032 30.35 10.81 -10.80
CA PRO A 1032 29.03 10.17 -10.82
C PRO A 1032 28.50 9.84 -9.42
N ASN A 1033 29.37 9.60 -8.44
CA ASN A 1033 28.99 9.25 -7.06
C ASN A 1033 30.13 9.54 -6.07
N ALA A 1034 29.83 9.51 -4.77
CA ALA A 1034 30.78 9.91 -3.71
C ALA A 1034 31.97 8.95 -3.52
N ALA A 1035 31.94 7.76 -4.15
CA ALA A 1035 33.03 6.80 -4.19
C ALA A 1035 33.79 6.79 -5.53
N ASP A 1036 33.46 7.68 -6.47
CA ASP A 1036 34.23 7.88 -7.70
C ASP A 1036 34.25 9.38 -8.06
N LEU A 1037 35.17 10.14 -7.46
CA LEU A 1037 35.32 11.59 -7.66
C LEU A 1037 36.65 11.93 -8.32
N TYR A 1038 36.65 12.95 -9.16
CA TYR A 1038 37.82 13.44 -9.90
C TYR A 1038 38.08 14.90 -9.53
N ALA A 1039 39.34 15.28 -9.35
CA ALA A 1039 39.73 16.65 -9.05
C ALA A 1039 40.87 17.12 -9.96
N THR A 1040 40.75 18.32 -10.52
CA THR A 1040 41.77 18.96 -11.37
C THR A 1040 42.64 19.94 -10.61
N GLY A 1041 43.78 20.33 -11.22
CA GLY A 1041 44.67 21.32 -10.65
C GLY A 1041 45.86 21.69 -11.54
N GLU A 1042 46.85 22.34 -10.92
CA GLU A 1042 48.07 22.83 -11.59
C GLU A 1042 48.92 21.74 -12.25
N GLN A 1043 49.69 22.11 -13.26
CA GLN A 1043 50.71 21.26 -13.91
C GLN A 1043 50.17 19.89 -14.34
N GLY A 1044 49.01 19.88 -15.01
CA GLY A 1044 48.36 18.68 -15.54
C GLY A 1044 47.71 17.79 -14.49
N THR A 1045 47.54 18.25 -13.24
CA THR A 1045 46.99 17.45 -12.15
C THR A 1045 45.58 16.99 -12.44
N LEU A 1046 45.40 15.68 -12.44
CA LEU A 1046 44.11 15.01 -12.30
C LEU A 1046 44.24 13.94 -11.22
N LEU A 1047 43.39 14.02 -10.21
CA LEU A 1047 43.30 13.04 -9.13
C LEU A 1047 41.97 12.28 -9.22
N ARG A 1048 41.96 11.02 -8.80
CA ARG A 1048 40.77 10.17 -8.63
C ARG A 1048 40.67 9.67 -7.19
N TYR A 1049 39.53 9.90 -6.55
CA TYR A 1049 39.08 9.25 -5.34
C TYR A 1049 38.31 7.98 -5.67
N ASN A 1050 38.67 6.85 -5.05
CA ASN A 1050 38.07 5.52 -5.31
C ASN A 1050 37.10 5.06 -4.20
N GLY A 1051 36.61 5.97 -3.36
CA GLY A 1051 35.79 5.66 -2.18
C GLY A 1051 36.60 5.32 -0.92
N SER A 1052 37.93 5.20 -1.03
CA SER A 1052 38.84 4.97 0.10
C SER A 1052 40.06 5.90 0.10
N SER A 1053 40.64 6.17 -1.07
CA SER A 1053 41.86 6.96 -1.23
C SER A 1053 41.86 7.79 -2.52
N TRP A 1054 42.58 8.91 -2.49
CA TRP A 1054 42.93 9.69 -3.68
C TRP A 1054 44.19 9.13 -4.34
N SER A 1055 44.25 9.20 -5.66
CA SER A 1055 45.35 8.71 -6.50
C SER A 1055 45.52 9.62 -7.73
N ALA A 1056 46.75 9.81 -8.22
CA ALA A 1056 47.00 10.65 -9.38
C ALA A 1056 46.83 9.86 -10.70
N LEU A 1057 46.29 10.51 -11.73
CA LEU A 1057 46.15 9.98 -13.08
C LEU A 1057 47.06 10.76 -14.06
N THR A 1058 47.64 10.05 -15.02
CA THR A 1058 48.41 10.68 -16.11
C THR A 1058 47.45 11.29 -17.13
N THR A 1059 47.65 12.57 -17.45
CA THR A 1059 46.84 13.34 -18.42
C THR A 1059 47.55 13.58 -19.75
N GLY A 1060 48.88 13.45 -19.80
CA GLY A 1060 49.69 13.76 -20.98
C GLY A 1060 49.97 15.25 -21.21
N THR A 1061 49.67 16.12 -20.23
CA THR A 1061 50.00 17.56 -20.28
C THR A 1061 50.59 18.06 -18.96
N THR A 1062 51.15 19.27 -18.99
CA THR A 1062 51.52 20.10 -17.84
C THR A 1062 50.80 21.46 -17.83
N ASP A 1063 49.78 21.68 -18.66
CA ASP A 1063 48.91 22.87 -18.56
C ASP A 1063 48.14 22.87 -17.22
N LEU A 1064 47.73 24.04 -16.71
CA LEU A 1064 46.74 24.12 -15.62
C LEU A 1064 45.40 23.57 -16.12
N LEU A 1065 44.79 22.64 -15.39
CA LEU A 1065 43.42 22.17 -15.63
C LEU A 1065 42.48 22.89 -14.65
N TRP A 1066 41.45 23.57 -15.18
CA TRP A 1066 40.51 24.38 -14.41
C TRP A 1066 39.25 23.61 -14.00
N SER A 1067 38.63 22.89 -14.93
CA SER A 1067 37.36 22.19 -14.67
C SER A 1067 37.40 20.73 -15.11
N VAL A 1068 36.63 19.89 -14.42
CA VAL A 1068 36.44 18.47 -14.73
C VAL A 1068 34.96 18.12 -14.68
N THR A 1069 34.51 17.36 -15.68
CA THR A 1069 33.11 17.03 -15.91
C THR A 1069 32.99 15.69 -16.65
N GLY A 1070 31.78 15.16 -16.76
CA GLY A 1070 31.50 13.97 -17.55
C GLY A 1070 30.02 13.64 -17.61
N ALA A 1071 29.66 12.62 -18.40
CA ALA A 1071 28.26 12.22 -18.53
C ALA A 1071 27.69 11.82 -17.14
N PRO A 1072 26.51 12.32 -16.73
CA PRO A 1072 25.87 11.93 -15.46
C PRO A 1072 25.60 10.42 -15.32
N SER A 1073 25.65 9.66 -16.42
CA SER A 1073 25.56 8.20 -16.44
C SER A 1073 26.88 7.46 -16.18
N GLY A 1074 28.02 8.17 -16.11
CA GLY A 1074 29.38 7.60 -16.11
C GLY A 1074 29.84 7.03 -17.46
N ILE A 1075 28.99 7.05 -18.50
CA ILE A 1075 29.30 6.47 -19.81
C ILE A 1075 29.87 7.54 -20.76
N GLY A 1076 31.19 7.52 -20.95
CA GLY A 1076 31.87 8.34 -21.97
C GLY A 1076 31.77 9.85 -21.74
N GLY A 1077 32.36 10.63 -22.66
CA GLY A 1077 32.33 12.10 -22.60
C GLY A 1077 32.88 12.69 -21.30
N ALA A 1078 33.87 12.05 -20.67
CA ALA A 1078 34.55 12.60 -19.50
C ALA A 1078 35.65 13.56 -19.97
N PHE A 1079 35.68 14.78 -19.43
CA PHE A 1079 36.58 15.84 -19.89
C PHE A 1079 37.12 16.65 -18.71
N ALA A 1080 38.41 16.96 -18.75
CA ALA A 1080 39.00 18.08 -18.02
C ALA A 1080 39.46 19.13 -19.03
N VAL A 1081 39.30 20.41 -18.70
CA VAL A 1081 39.68 21.53 -19.58
C VAL A 1081 40.62 22.49 -18.87
N GLY A 1082 41.42 23.23 -19.62
CA GLY A 1082 42.47 24.05 -19.04
C GLY A 1082 43.11 25.08 -19.96
N TYR A 1083 44.27 25.57 -19.52
CA TYR A 1083 45.06 26.57 -20.25
C TYR A 1083 45.39 26.15 -21.69
N ASN A 1084 45.69 27.13 -22.54
CA ASN A 1084 46.22 26.93 -23.89
C ASN A 1084 45.30 26.05 -24.78
N SER A 1085 43.98 26.17 -24.61
CA SER A 1085 42.92 25.35 -25.23
C SER A 1085 43.09 23.83 -25.07
N THR A 1086 43.67 23.39 -23.95
CA THR A 1086 43.81 21.96 -23.66
C THR A 1086 42.50 21.35 -23.14
N VAL A 1087 42.13 20.23 -23.75
CA VAL A 1087 41.08 19.32 -23.30
C VAL A 1087 41.70 17.94 -23.08
N VAL A 1088 41.59 17.42 -21.87
CA VAL A 1088 41.98 16.05 -21.51
C VAL A 1088 40.73 15.18 -21.55
N ALA A 1089 40.67 14.27 -22.52
CA ALA A 1089 39.54 13.34 -22.68
C ALA A 1089 39.80 12.04 -21.91
N GLY A 1090 38.82 11.61 -21.12
CA GLY A 1090 38.83 10.31 -20.44
C GLY A 1090 38.25 9.22 -21.33
N SER A 1091 38.98 8.11 -21.51
CA SER A 1091 38.55 6.96 -22.32
C SER A 1091 38.03 5.80 -21.46
N ASN A 1092 36.93 5.18 -21.90
CA ASN A 1092 36.20 4.13 -21.20
C ASN A 1092 35.85 2.98 -22.17
N SER A 1093 36.84 2.15 -22.49
CA SER A 1093 36.80 0.95 -23.36
C SER A 1093 36.40 1.15 -24.84
N ALA A 1094 35.56 2.12 -25.16
CA ALA A 1094 35.34 2.59 -26.53
C ALA A 1094 36.47 3.54 -26.93
N SER A 1095 37.05 3.32 -28.11
CA SER A 1095 38.19 4.09 -28.62
C SER A 1095 37.82 5.56 -28.87
N PHE A 1096 38.44 6.47 -28.12
CA PHE A 1096 38.47 7.89 -28.46
C PHE A 1096 39.28 8.05 -29.76
N SER A 1097 38.60 8.06 -30.90
CA SER A 1097 39.25 8.21 -32.20
C SER A 1097 39.88 9.61 -32.27
N THR A 1098 41.21 9.67 -32.42
CA THR A 1098 42.01 10.90 -32.52
C THR A 1098 41.84 11.62 -33.86
N THR A 1099 40.70 11.42 -34.54
CA THR A 1099 40.36 12.03 -35.82
C THR A 1099 40.06 13.51 -35.64
N MET A 1100 41.12 14.32 -35.65
CA MET A 1100 41.01 15.77 -35.69
C MET A 1100 40.27 16.22 -36.96
N VAL A 1101 38.97 16.49 -36.83
CA VAL A 1101 38.36 17.54 -37.67
C VAL A 1101 39.01 18.84 -37.23
N ARG A 1102 39.95 19.36 -38.02
CA ARG A 1102 40.56 20.66 -37.76
C ARG A 1102 39.46 21.70 -37.68
N ALA A 1103 39.42 22.52 -36.62
CA ALA A 1103 38.45 23.61 -36.50
C ALA A 1103 38.57 24.70 -37.61
N MET A 1104 39.53 24.56 -38.53
CA MET A 1104 39.72 25.39 -39.73
C MET A 1104 39.47 24.64 -41.06
N SER A 1105 39.04 23.37 -41.07
CA SER A 1105 38.73 22.68 -42.32
C SER A 1105 37.37 23.12 -42.89
N VAL A 1106 37.42 24.07 -43.83
CA VAL A 1106 36.31 24.50 -44.71
C VAL A 1106 35.23 25.37 -44.04
N ALA A 1107 35.63 26.57 -43.60
CA ALA A 1107 34.73 27.72 -43.44
C ALA A 1107 35.27 28.94 -44.25
N LYS A 1108 35.49 28.74 -45.55
CA LYS A 1108 36.04 29.78 -46.44
C LYS A 1108 34.95 30.80 -46.80
N GLY A 1109 34.78 31.82 -45.97
CA GLY A 1109 33.82 32.91 -46.18
C GLY A 1109 32.57 32.85 -45.28
N ILE A 1110 32.74 32.57 -43.99
CA ILE A 1110 31.74 32.92 -42.96
C ILE A 1110 32.43 33.88 -41.99
N ASP A 1111 31.97 35.13 -41.93
CA ASP A 1111 32.45 36.10 -40.94
C ASP A 1111 32.10 35.61 -39.53
N LEU A 1112 33.12 35.35 -38.72
CA LEU A 1112 33.00 35.01 -37.30
C LEU A 1112 33.04 36.26 -36.41
N ASP A 1113 32.63 37.41 -36.96
CA ASP A 1113 32.77 38.73 -36.36
C ASP A 1113 31.70 39.01 -35.29
N PRO A 1114 32.07 39.25 -34.02
CA PRO A 1114 31.13 39.60 -32.95
C PRO A 1114 30.76 41.10 -32.90
N SER A 1115 31.14 41.92 -33.90
CA SER A 1115 30.99 43.38 -33.92
C SER A 1115 29.57 43.93 -33.71
N ALA A 1116 28.53 43.10 -33.80
CA ALA A 1116 27.12 43.49 -33.67
C ALA A 1116 26.72 44.06 -32.29
N GLY A 1117 27.50 43.91 -31.21
CA GLY A 1117 27.12 44.55 -29.93
C GLY A 1117 27.92 44.28 -28.67
N ALA A 1118 29.16 44.77 -28.56
CA ALA A 1118 29.81 45.00 -27.26
C ALA A 1118 30.75 46.22 -27.30
N ARG A 1119 30.58 47.20 -26.38
CA ARG A 1119 31.56 48.28 -26.18
C ARG A 1119 32.58 47.87 -25.11
N THR A 1120 33.85 47.96 -25.45
CA THR A 1120 34.98 47.55 -24.59
C THR A 1120 35.08 48.33 -23.29
N VAL A 1121 35.17 47.62 -22.15
CA VAL A 1121 35.66 48.14 -20.86
C VAL A 1121 36.76 47.19 -20.36
N ARG A 1122 37.77 47.71 -19.67
CA ARG A 1122 39.04 47.02 -19.40
C ARG A 1122 39.13 46.43 -17.99
N GLY A 1123 39.82 45.29 -17.87
CA GLY A 1123 40.34 44.76 -16.60
C GLY A 1123 41.66 44.01 -16.83
N PRO A 1124 42.77 44.37 -16.16
CA PRO A 1124 44.04 43.64 -16.24
C PRO A 1124 44.25 42.70 -15.04
N MET A 1125 45.02 41.62 -15.22
CA MET A 1125 45.57 40.82 -14.11
C MET A 1125 47.05 41.16 -13.82
N PRO A 1126 47.53 41.01 -12.58
CA PRO A 1126 48.85 41.50 -12.17
C PRO A 1126 49.97 40.44 -12.25
N SER A 1127 51.12 40.81 -12.81
CA SER A 1127 52.43 40.71 -12.14
C SER A 1127 53.58 41.19 -13.04
N GLY A 1128 54.42 42.10 -12.54
CA GLY A 1128 55.51 42.68 -13.32
C GLY A 1128 56.28 43.75 -12.56
N LYS A 1129 57.29 43.33 -11.76
CA LYS A 1129 58.09 44.12 -10.80
C LYS A 1129 57.29 44.71 -9.62
N ALA A 1130 57.82 44.56 -8.42
CA ALA A 1130 57.22 45.08 -7.20
C ALA A 1130 57.34 46.61 -7.11
N ARG A 1131 56.23 47.33 -7.28
CA ARG A 1131 56.17 48.76 -6.95
C ARG A 1131 56.10 48.92 -5.44
N LYS A 1132 57.25 49.15 -4.78
CA LYS A 1132 57.29 49.56 -3.37
C LYS A 1132 56.35 50.76 -3.18
N SER A 1133 55.32 50.62 -2.35
CA SER A 1133 54.51 51.76 -1.93
C SER A 1133 55.38 52.66 -1.05
N ARG A 1134 55.83 53.79 -1.61
CA ARG A 1134 56.21 54.93 -0.77
C ARG A 1134 54.94 55.41 -0.07
N GLY A 1135 54.82 55.09 1.21
CA GLY A 1135 53.73 55.60 2.04
C GLY A 1135 53.69 57.13 1.98
N LYS A 1136 52.49 57.68 1.87
CA LYS A 1136 52.26 59.12 2.00
C LYS A 1136 51.79 59.44 3.42
N ARG A 1137 52.34 60.51 3.97
CA ARG A 1137 51.54 61.49 4.72
C ARG A 1137 50.83 62.36 3.70
#